data_AF-A0A3P9L745-F1
#
_entry.id   AF-A0A3P9L745-F1
#
_cell.length_a   1.000
_cell.length_b   1.000
_cell.length_c   1.000
_cell.angle_alpha   90.00
_cell.angle_beta   90.00
_cell.angle_gamma   90.00
#
_symmetry.space_group_name_H-M   'P 1'
#
loop_
_entity.id
_entity.type
_entity.pdbx_description
1 polymer ?
#
loop_
_entity_poly.entity_id
_entity_poly.type
_entity_poly.pdbx_seq_one_letter_code
_entity_poly.pdbx_strand_id
1 'polypeptide(L)'
;MSAPGYTNRSSSASFGQNSPANGGAAPPFQNGPVQTYPSMYPASAGYYGAPPQQQSYPAGSAPSKAPVPSSYHHNNQQHHVAPPYSSQPLASPAPPPSSSAQYSHQPFQQTPYVPPGSYYVQQSCQTSPPQTQPQPTLVPAPGTGPGAPLYPIVSYPSAHGCSQYGTLSSLQNPSTPGVTQIAAPLHHYNTAPPPCATGVQPGYAAGSAGQTAPTVNGQGGAVPNNAHQHYDQIQQASHAYNSYGRGGADADRPQSGTPSTSVHSSPRHHQGGETSSSTTGSASPAPNSYDSLEGGSFPDPSCSSDMNSQPQPYNSYSYHSMHSAYRSGPEPPPPHNLYTQPAYPPYSQPFPNLSQLSAALGGLSGVPELEVEALRPVNLLQERNLLPQRPQEAPEPNLSPDLKKVNCSPQTFRCTLTSIPQTQALLNKARLPLGLLLHPFRDLQQLPVITSNTIVRCRSCRTYINPFVTFLDQHRWKCNLCYRVNDVPDEFMYNPVSRSYGEPHMRPEVQNSTVEFIASSDYMLRPPQPAVYLFVLDVSHNAVEAGYLKVFCDSLLENLDKMPGDSRTRVGFLTFDSTVHFYNLQEGLSQPQMLVVSDIDDVFIPSHDSLMVNLKESRELVKDLLTSLPAMFSQSRETHSALGPALQAAFKLMSPTGGRVSVFQTQLPSLGAGKLQSREDPNQRSSTKGVQHLGPATDFYKKLALDCSGQQIGVDLFLLSSQYADLASLACVSKYSAGSIFYYPSFHHVHNPAQLQKLQKDLERYLTRKIGFEAVMRIRCTKGLSIHTFHGNFFVRSTDLLSLANVNPDSAFAVQVSIEDSLADSSLACFQAALLYTSSKGKRRIRVHTLCLPVVNQLSDVYAGADVQAITCLLANMAIDRSVSSSLSDARDALVNAVVDFVSSYKNNVSNLQQSGLIVPSVMRLFPLYILALLKEKALRTGTSTRLDERVFAMCEFKTQPLQQLMRMVHPDLYRLDNVSDQGALHLNDTTVPQPHLIHLSAESFSRDGAFLMDCGNVFYLWVGKCCSEIFIRDVLGCPNYASIPPNMSHIPQLETPLSERVRAFLDWLQDNRAFSSTVHVIKDDASAKATLSQHLVEDRSDSASSYQDFLQHIQQQVSK
;
A
#
# COMPACT_ATOMS: atom_id res chain seq x y z
N MET A 1 -36.27 -17.56 25.23
CA MET A 1 -35.62 -18.05 26.47
C MET A 1 -34.22 -18.53 26.08
N SER A 2 -33.11 -18.05 26.65
CA SER A 2 -32.93 -16.94 27.59
C SER A 2 -31.51 -16.36 27.39
N ALA A 3 -31.34 -15.04 27.51
CA ALA A 3 -30.07 -14.37 27.22
C ALA A 3 -29.48 -13.68 28.47
N PRO A 4 -28.16 -13.71 28.69
CA PRO A 4 -27.45 -12.82 29.60
C PRO A 4 -26.99 -11.55 28.86
N GLY A 5 -27.38 -10.37 29.33
CA GLY A 5 -27.03 -9.09 28.70
C GLY A 5 -25.71 -8.51 29.17
N TYR A 6 -25.04 -7.74 28.31
CA TYR A 6 -23.89 -6.89 28.64
C TYR A 6 -24.32 -5.43 28.78
N THR A 7 -23.88 -4.75 29.84
CA THR A 7 -24.10 -3.31 30.03
C THR A 7 -22.78 -2.55 30.01
N ASN A 8 -22.63 -1.64 29.04
CA ASN A 8 -21.50 -0.73 28.97
C ASN A 8 -21.70 0.48 29.89
N ARG A 9 -20.62 1.10 30.40
CA ARG A 9 -20.68 2.35 31.19
C ARG A 9 -19.53 3.29 30.84
N SER A 10 -19.86 4.50 30.39
CA SER A 10 -18.90 5.58 30.14
C SER A 10 -19.54 6.96 30.25
N SER A 11 -19.64 7.50 31.47
CA SER A 11 -19.88 8.92 31.74
C SER A 11 -19.43 9.28 33.16
N SER A 12 -19.11 10.55 33.40
CA SER A 12 -18.37 11.00 34.61
C SER A 12 -18.91 12.30 35.19
N ALA A 13 -19.40 12.29 36.45
CA ALA A 13 -19.51 13.48 37.29
C ALA A 13 -19.79 13.17 38.79
N SER A 14 -18.99 13.79 39.68
CA SER A 14 -19.42 14.56 40.86
C SER A 14 -20.26 13.96 42.03
N PHE A 15 -19.59 13.93 43.21
CA PHE A 15 -20.09 14.28 44.58
C PHE A 15 -21.20 13.48 45.30
N GLY A 16 -21.00 13.33 46.62
CA GLY A 16 -22.09 13.17 47.60
C GLY A 16 -21.87 12.12 48.70
N GLN A 17 -21.75 12.54 49.98
CA GLN A 17 -21.94 11.66 51.14
C GLN A 17 -23.41 11.70 51.60
N ASN A 18 -23.98 10.55 51.98
CA ASN A 18 -24.59 10.34 53.30
C ASN A 18 -25.15 8.91 53.47
N SER A 19 -25.16 8.43 54.72
CA SER A 19 -25.82 7.19 55.16
C SER A 19 -26.76 7.52 56.33
N PRO A 20 -27.88 6.81 56.46
CA PRO A 20 -28.10 5.94 57.63
C PRO A 20 -28.85 4.63 57.25
N ALA A 21 -29.05 3.62 58.10
CA ALA A 21 -28.39 3.14 59.34
C ALA A 21 -28.91 1.71 59.66
N ASN A 22 -28.52 1.15 60.82
CA ASN A 22 -28.89 -0.16 61.41
C ASN A 22 -28.20 -1.41 60.79
N GLY A 23 -27.60 -2.32 61.58
CA GLY A 23 -27.28 -2.19 63.01
C GLY A 23 -26.86 -3.48 63.75
N GLY A 24 -25.58 -3.54 64.17
CA GLY A 24 -25.09 -4.37 65.28
C GLY A 24 -24.49 -5.76 64.95
N ALA A 25 -23.63 -6.35 65.80
CA ALA A 25 -22.85 -5.78 66.91
C ALA A 25 -21.74 -6.75 67.40
N ALA A 26 -20.47 -6.33 67.48
CA ALA A 26 -19.37 -6.94 68.27
C ALA A 26 -18.11 -6.03 68.33
N PRO A 27 -17.57 -5.68 69.52
CA PRO A 27 -16.36 -4.81 69.69
C PRO A 27 -15.29 -5.46 70.64
N PRO A 28 -14.24 -4.76 71.18
CA PRO A 28 -13.47 -3.56 70.77
C PRO A 28 -11.91 -3.68 70.89
N PHE A 29 -11.18 -2.58 70.63
CA PHE A 29 -9.84 -2.18 71.16
C PHE A 29 -8.53 -2.87 70.64
N GLN A 30 -7.36 -2.21 70.52
CA GLN A 30 -7.02 -0.78 70.29
C GLN A 30 -5.54 -0.60 69.85
N ASN A 31 -5.19 0.62 69.40
CA ASN A 31 -3.85 1.24 69.28
C ASN A 31 -2.98 0.95 68.02
N GLY A 32 -2.46 2.06 67.45
CA GLY A 32 -1.29 2.12 66.55
C GLY A 32 -0.11 2.79 67.27
N PRO A 33 0.75 3.64 66.62
CA PRO A 33 0.66 4.17 65.26
C PRO A 33 1.97 4.12 64.42
N VAL A 34 1.81 4.56 63.16
CA VAL A 34 2.80 5.11 62.19
C VAL A 34 4.19 5.51 62.71
N GLN A 35 5.27 5.04 62.05
CA GLN A 35 6.36 5.92 61.57
C GLN A 35 7.28 5.32 60.48
N THR A 36 8.09 6.21 59.89
CA THR A 36 9.02 6.07 58.76
C THR A 36 10.28 5.24 59.04
N TYR A 37 10.86 4.63 57.99
CA TYR A 37 12.19 4.00 58.03
C TYR A 37 13.21 4.71 57.10
N PRO A 38 14.41 5.05 57.61
CA PRO A 38 15.57 5.47 56.80
C PRO A 38 16.51 4.30 56.46
N SER A 39 17.55 4.58 55.67
CA SER A 39 18.62 3.64 55.29
C SER A 39 19.70 3.49 56.38
N MET A 40 20.15 2.26 56.65
CA MET A 40 21.58 1.95 56.83
C MET A 40 21.91 0.43 56.79
N TYR A 41 23.21 0.12 56.70
CA TYR A 41 23.82 -1.21 56.64
C TYR A 41 23.67 -2.03 57.95
N PRO A 42 23.94 -3.35 57.87
CA PRO A 42 24.85 -3.94 58.85
C PRO A 42 25.97 -4.82 58.26
N ALA A 43 27.05 -4.94 59.03
CA ALA A 43 28.00 -6.06 59.06
C ALA A 43 27.99 -6.61 60.52
N SER A 44 28.66 -7.68 60.96
CA SER A 44 29.82 -8.43 60.44
C SER A 44 29.95 -9.82 61.13
N ALA A 45 31.13 -10.47 60.98
CA ALA A 45 31.68 -11.63 61.70
C ALA A 45 31.30 -13.06 61.20
N GLY A 46 32.26 -14.01 61.11
CA GLY A 46 33.72 -13.86 61.25
C GLY A 46 34.55 -15.17 61.23
N TYR A 47 35.90 -15.02 61.27
CA TYR A 47 36.96 -16.05 61.40
C TYR A 47 37.23 -16.96 60.15
N TYR A 48 38.45 -17.46 59.88
CA TYR A 48 39.75 -17.49 60.60
C TYR A 48 40.95 -17.46 59.60
N GLY A 49 42.16 -17.00 60.01
CA GLY A 49 43.45 -17.33 59.35
C GLY A 49 44.35 -16.15 58.89
N ALA A 50 45.67 -16.24 59.10
CA ALA A 50 46.70 -15.23 58.72
C ALA A 50 48.14 -15.86 58.63
N PRO A 51 49.27 -15.10 58.51
CA PRO A 51 50.12 -14.97 57.30
C PRO A 51 51.55 -15.56 57.45
N PRO A 52 52.50 -15.34 56.49
CA PRO A 52 53.55 -14.32 56.73
C PRO A 52 54.26 -13.63 55.51
N GLN A 53 54.56 -12.33 55.68
CA GLN A 53 55.79 -11.53 55.41
C GLN A 53 56.83 -11.74 54.24
N GLN A 54 57.35 -10.56 53.77
CA GLN A 54 58.76 -10.13 53.51
C GLN A 54 59.39 -9.98 52.07
N GLN A 55 59.94 -8.76 51.82
CA GLN A 55 61.18 -8.39 51.05
C GLN A 55 61.24 -8.60 49.50
N SER A 56 62.04 -7.87 48.66
CA SER A 56 62.93 -6.68 48.80
C SER A 56 63.21 -5.98 47.44
N TYR A 57 63.80 -4.75 47.44
CA TYR A 57 64.30 -3.99 46.26
C TYR A 57 65.78 -4.32 45.90
N PRO A 58 66.32 -3.94 44.70
CA PRO A 58 67.06 -2.66 44.54
C PRO A 58 67.10 -1.99 43.12
N ALA A 59 67.39 -0.67 43.10
CA ALA A 59 68.02 0.20 42.06
C ALA A 59 67.71 0.04 40.54
N GLY A 60 67.54 1.10 39.72
CA GLY A 60 67.68 2.58 39.89
C GLY A 60 66.89 3.32 38.77
N SER A 61 67.26 4.47 38.19
CA SER A 61 68.38 5.43 38.37
C SER A 61 68.00 6.80 37.72
N ALA A 62 68.96 7.70 37.42
CA ALA A 62 68.75 8.98 36.68
C ALA A 62 69.99 9.34 35.82
N PRO A 63 69.90 10.20 34.78
CA PRO A 63 70.09 11.65 35.00
C PRO A 63 69.32 12.59 34.03
N SER A 64 69.48 13.91 34.24
CA SER A 64 68.82 15.04 33.55
C SER A 64 69.55 15.57 32.30
N LYS A 65 68.84 16.32 31.43
CA LYS A 65 69.25 17.64 30.88
C LYS A 65 68.20 18.30 29.95
N ALA A 66 68.25 19.63 29.87
CA ALA A 66 67.65 20.45 28.80
C ALA A 66 68.72 20.82 27.74
N PRO A 67 68.33 21.43 26.59
CA PRO A 67 68.73 22.84 26.41
C PRO A 67 67.71 23.72 25.64
N VAL A 68 68.01 25.03 25.60
CA VAL A 68 67.35 26.07 24.78
C VAL A 68 68.43 26.95 24.15
N PRO A 69 68.28 27.37 22.87
CA PRO A 69 68.44 28.78 22.47
C PRO A 69 67.18 29.29 21.73
N SER A 70 66.66 30.51 21.93
CA SER A 70 67.20 31.84 21.55
C SER A 70 67.17 32.11 20.03
N SER A 71 66.73 33.27 19.51
CA SER A 71 66.14 34.50 20.10
C SER A 71 65.84 35.54 19.01
N TYR A 72 64.87 36.46 19.19
CA TYR A 72 64.96 37.90 18.81
C TYR A 72 63.79 38.74 19.41
N HIS A 73 64.01 40.06 19.57
CA HIS A 73 63.08 41.07 20.18
C HIS A 73 62.17 41.73 19.11
N HIS A 74 61.17 42.61 19.35
CA HIS A 74 60.90 43.74 20.30
C HIS A 74 59.34 43.87 20.48
N ASN A 75 58.67 44.33 21.56
CA ASN A 75 58.83 45.44 22.55
C ASN A 75 58.70 46.86 21.96
N ASN A 76 58.11 47.91 22.58
CA ASN A 76 57.47 48.17 23.91
C ASN A 76 55.94 48.46 23.74
N GLN A 77 55.06 48.99 24.61
CA GLN A 77 54.87 49.32 26.07
C GLN A 77 53.31 49.44 26.28
N GLN A 78 52.61 49.32 27.43
CA GLN A 78 52.83 49.30 28.89
C GLN A 78 52.92 50.66 29.64
N HIS A 79 51.80 51.13 30.24
CA HIS A 79 51.61 52.05 31.41
C HIS A 79 50.08 52.28 31.64
N HIS A 80 49.56 52.97 32.69
CA HIS A 80 49.62 52.71 34.14
C HIS A 80 48.52 53.49 34.94
N VAL A 81 48.44 53.27 36.27
CA VAL A 81 47.75 54.02 37.38
C VAL A 81 46.48 53.37 37.97
N ALA A 82 46.29 53.52 39.29
CA ALA A 82 45.27 52.87 40.14
C ALA A 82 44.72 53.86 41.24
N PRO A 83 44.14 53.44 42.41
CA PRO A 83 42.86 53.97 42.95
C PRO A 83 43.07 54.84 44.23
N PRO A 84 42.17 55.00 45.24
CA PRO A 84 40.76 54.58 45.44
C PRO A 84 39.81 55.67 46.05
N TYR A 85 38.60 55.29 46.51
CA TYR A 85 38.08 55.61 47.86
C TYR A 85 36.86 54.74 48.29
N SER A 86 36.59 54.70 49.60
CA SER A 86 35.64 53.85 50.36
C SER A 86 34.14 54.20 50.20
N SER A 87 33.15 53.33 50.46
CA SER A 87 32.83 52.77 51.80
C SER A 87 31.61 51.81 51.83
N GLN A 88 31.37 51.15 52.98
CA GLN A 88 30.24 50.28 53.39
C GLN A 88 29.90 50.62 54.88
N PRO A 89 28.92 49.98 55.58
CA PRO A 89 27.59 49.41 55.21
C PRO A 89 26.45 49.92 56.17
N LEU A 90 25.19 49.44 56.05
CA LEU A 90 24.41 48.78 57.17
C LEU A 90 22.92 48.45 56.85
N ALA A 91 22.42 47.42 57.56
CA ALA A 91 21.05 47.22 58.12
C ALA A 91 19.79 46.96 57.25
N SER A 92 19.03 45.92 57.66
CA SER A 92 17.57 45.70 57.49
C SER A 92 16.82 46.22 58.76
N PRO A 93 15.46 46.31 58.88
CA PRO A 93 14.40 45.51 58.26
C PRO A 93 13.16 46.33 57.75
N ALA A 94 11.98 45.70 57.62
CA ALA A 94 10.67 46.28 57.22
C ALA A 94 9.65 46.23 58.40
N PRO A 95 8.31 46.45 58.25
CA PRO A 95 7.46 47.21 57.28
C PRO A 95 6.68 48.32 58.07
N PRO A 96 5.33 48.24 58.33
CA PRO A 96 4.10 48.33 57.50
C PRO A 96 3.59 49.80 57.45
N PRO A 97 2.28 50.21 57.38
CA PRO A 97 0.98 49.57 57.05
C PRO A 97 0.35 50.18 55.74
N SER A 98 -0.94 50.20 55.39
CA SER A 98 -2.28 49.97 56.04
C SER A 98 -3.32 49.54 54.96
N SER A 99 -4.64 49.32 55.18
CA SER A 99 -5.54 49.63 56.32
C SER A 99 -6.58 48.51 56.60
N SER A 100 -7.90 48.75 56.52
CA SER A 100 -8.98 47.85 57.00
C SER A 100 -10.35 48.10 56.32
N ALA A 101 -11.41 47.28 56.43
CA ALA A 101 -11.77 46.30 57.48
C ALA A 101 -12.64 45.08 57.03
N GLN A 102 -13.15 44.34 58.03
CA GLN A 102 -13.78 42.98 58.09
C GLN A 102 -15.23 42.91 57.52
N TYR A 103 -15.97 41.78 57.37
CA TYR A 103 -16.24 40.64 58.30
C TYR A 103 -16.90 39.35 57.68
N SER A 104 -16.51 38.17 58.19
CA SER A 104 -17.24 36.89 58.47
C SER A 104 -18.14 36.06 57.49
N HIS A 105 -17.71 34.78 57.29
CA HIS A 105 -18.45 33.48 57.41
C HIS A 105 -19.43 32.90 56.33
N GLN A 106 -19.56 31.55 56.38
CA GLN A 106 -20.32 30.58 55.52
C GLN A 106 -21.55 29.99 56.31
N PRO A 107 -22.17 28.79 56.04
CA PRO A 107 -22.09 27.77 54.94
C PRO A 107 -23.43 27.08 54.48
N PHE A 108 -23.31 26.10 53.56
CA PHE A 108 -24.27 24.97 53.28
C PHE A 108 -25.65 25.31 52.62
N GLN A 109 -26.43 24.40 52.00
CA GLN A 109 -26.32 22.94 51.70
C GLN A 109 -27.21 22.48 50.49
N GLN A 110 -26.91 21.28 49.96
CA GLN A 110 -27.81 20.28 49.31
C GLN A 110 -28.43 20.46 47.90
N THR A 111 -28.77 19.30 47.32
CA THR A 111 -29.36 18.95 46.00
C THR A 111 -30.81 18.40 46.24
N PRO A 112 -31.51 17.53 45.45
CA PRO A 112 -31.29 16.93 44.10
C PRO A 112 -32.59 16.79 43.21
N TYR A 113 -32.55 15.97 42.14
CA TYR A 113 -33.66 15.46 41.28
C TYR A 113 -34.44 16.49 40.40
N VAL A 114 -35.17 16.16 39.33
CA VAL A 114 -35.07 15.21 38.17
C VAL A 114 -36.35 15.44 37.28
N PRO A 115 -36.35 15.16 35.95
CA PRO A 115 -37.48 15.49 35.05
C PRO A 115 -38.58 14.39 35.03
N PRO A 116 -39.74 14.54 34.34
CA PRO A 116 -39.85 14.31 32.87
C PRO A 116 -40.98 15.10 32.16
N GLY A 117 -41.33 14.75 30.91
CA GLY A 117 -42.78 14.61 30.58
C GLY A 117 -43.39 15.33 29.36
N SER A 118 -42.91 15.04 28.15
CA SER A 118 -43.73 14.65 26.96
C SER A 118 -45.21 15.10 26.76
N TYR A 119 -45.45 15.69 25.56
CA TYR A 119 -46.64 15.59 24.68
C TYR A 119 -48.06 16.01 25.15
N TYR A 120 -48.68 16.88 24.33
CA TYR A 120 -50.02 16.62 23.79
C TYR A 120 -50.13 17.14 22.34
N VAL A 121 -51.02 16.55 21.54
CA VAL A 121 -51.28 16.89 20.12
C VAL A 121 -52.76 17.17 19.93
N GLN A 122 -53.12 18.16 19.09
CA GLN A 122 -54.42 18.14 18.41
C GLN A 122 -54.38 18.84 17.05
N GLN A 123 -55.33 18.49 16.17
CA GLN A 123 -55.30 18.73 14.72
C GLN A 123 -56.45 19.65 14.26
N SER A 124 -56.28 20.34 13.12
CA SER A 124 -57.28 20.65 12.06
C SER A 124 -56.97 22.00 11.37
N CYS A 125 -57.38 22.30 10.12
CA CYS A 125 -57.44 21.50 8.88
C CYS A 125 -57.70 22.46 7.67
N GLN A 126 -57.19 22.10 6.48
CA GLN A 126 -57.71 22.42 5.13
C GLN A 126 -57.67 23.86 4.51
N THR A 127 -56.94 23.91 3.36
CA THR A 127 -57.29 24.51 2.04
C THR A 127 -57.10 26.01 1.67
N SER A 128 -56.69 26.19 0.39
CA SER A 128 -56.36 27.41 -0.41
C SER A 128 -57.60 28.06 -1.07
N PRO A 129 -57.57 29.05 -2.03
CA PRO A 129 -56.54 29.53 -3.02
C PRO A 129 -56.33 31.09 -2.90
N PRO A 130 -56.14 32.02 -3.91
CA PRO A 130 -56.09 32.01 -5.40
C PRO A 130 -54.79 32.64 -6.05
N GLN A 131 -54.88 33.75 -6.81
CA GLN A 131 -53.92 34.12 -7.90
C GLN A 131 -53.81 35.65 -8.26
N THR A 132 -52.81 35.96 -9.11
CA THR A 132 -52.69 37.02 -10.18
C THR A 132 -52.30 38.51 -9.91
N GLN A 133 -51.13 38.91 -10.46
CA GLN A 133 -50.73 40.10 -11.31
C GLN A 133 -51.14 41.57 -10.94
N PRO A 134 -50.51 42.67 -11.48
CA PRO A 134 -49.72 42.83 -12.74
C PRO A 134 -48.41 43.72 -12.68
N GLN A 135 -47.96 44.25 -13.84
CA GLN A 135 -46.82 45.18 -14.17
C GLN A 135 -47.13 46.69 -13.85
N PRO A 136 -46.29 47.77 -14.09
CA PRO A 136 -45.22 48.00 -15.12
C PRO A 136 -43.97 48.96 -14.84
N THR A 137 -43.12 49.19 -15.87
CA THR A 137 -42.28 50.40 -16.25
C THR A 137 -41.10 51.04 -15.45
N LEU A 138 -39.86 50.87 -15.96
CA LEU A 138 -38.86 51.85 -16.57
C LEU A 138 -38.40 53.23 -15.95
N VAL A 139 -37.03 53.40 -15.83
CA VAL A 139 -36.11 54.61 -15.81
C VAL A 139 -36.27 55.78 -14.79
N PRO A 140 -35.28 56.70 -14.52
CA PRO A 140 -33.83 56.81 -14.88
C PRO A 140 -32.84 57.14 -13.69
N ALA A 141 -31.60 57.60 -13.99
CA ALA A 141 -30.51 58.06 -13.07
C ALA A 141 -30.41 59.64 -13.00
N PRO A 142 -29.32 60.39 -12.67
CA PRO A 142 -27.93 60.09 -12.19
C PRO A 142 -27.29 61.08 -11.15
N GLY A 143 -25.96 60.96 -10.87
CA GLY A 143 -25.05 62.03 -10.34
C GLY A 143 -24.51 61.81 -8.91
N THR A 144 -23.29 62.25 -8.50
CA THR A 144 -22.10 62.86 -9.17
C THR A 144 -20.83 62.58 -8.33
N GLY A 145 -19.62 62.60 -8.93
CA GLY A 145 -18.30 62.38 -8.26
C GLY A 145 -17.71 63.65 -7.59
N PRO A 146 -16.37 63.83 -7.45
CA PRO A 146 -15.20 63.04 -7.94
C PRO A 146 -14.25 62.59 -6.79
N GLY A 147 -13.09 61.92 -7.00
CA GLY A 147 -12.46 61.33 -8.19
C GLY A 147 -10.99 60.91 -7.93
N ALA A 148 -10.35 60.19 -8.86
CA ALA A 148 -8.95 59.76 -8.80
C ALA A 148 -8.33 59.62 -10.22
N PRO A 149 -7.00 59.80 -10.40
CA PRO A 149 -6.35 59.74 -11.72
C PRO A 149 -5.89 58.32 -12.14
N LEU A 150 -5.82 58.09 -13.46
CA LEU A 150 -5.19 56.92 -14.11
C LEU A 150 -3.65 57.15 -14.25
N TYR A 151 -2.79 56.22 -14.68
CA TYR A 151 -2.69 55.42 -15.92
C TYR A 151 -1.53 54.38 -15.77
N PRO A 152 -1.05 53.68 -16.84
CA PRO A 152 -1.72 52.74 -17.75
C PRO A 152 -1.01 51.36 -17.80
N ILE A 153 -1.54 50.42 -18.61
CA ILE A 153 -0.84 49.18 -19.02
C ILE A 153 -0.21 49.38 -20.40
N VAL A 154 1.09 49.09 -20.57
CA VAL A 154 1.76 48.91 -21.88
C VAL A 154 2.84 47.84 -21.80
N SER A 155 2.87 46.91 -22.75
CA SER A 155 3.91 45.87 -22.92
C SER A 155 5.09 46.39 -23.74
N TYR A 156 6.33 46.00 -23.40
CA TYR A 156 7.55 46.44 -24.11
C TYR A 156 8.63 45.32 -24.24
N PRO A 157 9.66 45.47 -25.11
CA PRO A 157 10.12 44.37 -25.97
C PRO A 157 11.64 44.16 -25.96
N SER A 158 12.18 43.49 -26.99
CA SER A 158 13.58 43.11 -27.11
C SER A 158 14.51 44.16 -27.74
N ALA A 159 15.66 44.41 -27.08
CA ALA A 159 16.91 44.97 -27.62
C ALA A 159 16.89 46.47 -28.08
N HIS A 160 18.01 47.19 -28.24
CA HIS A 160 19.43 46.80 -28.42
C HIS A 160 20.46 47.73 -27.73
N GLY A 161 21.65 47.18 -27.46
CA GLY A 161 22.92 47.90 -27.36
C GLY A 161 23.79 47.50 -26.16
N CYS A 162 25.13 47.53 -26.22
CA CYS A 162 26.05 47.56 -27.39
C CYS A 162 27.47 47.14 -26.94
N SER A 163 28.38 46.82 -27.88
CA SER A 163 29.78 46.37 -27.62
C SER A 163 29.89 45.01 -26.86
N GLN A 164 31.01 44.26 -26.80
CA GLN A 164 32.31 44.18 -27.50
C GLN A 164 32.89 42.75 -27.21
N TYR A 165 34.00 42.23 -27.78
CA TYR A 165 35.00 42.76 -28.72
C TYR A 165 35.54 41.61 -29.63
N GLY A 166 35.22 41.60 -30.93
CA GLY A 166 35.79 40.64 -31.91
C GLY A 166 35.25 39.20 -31.84
N THR A 167 35.41 38.33 -32.86
CA THR A 167 35.89 38.54 -34.26
C THR A 167 35.53 37.31 -35.13
N LEU A 168 34.93 37.52 -36.33
CA LEU A 168 34.94 36.62 -37.53
C LEU A 168 34.25 35.23 -37.37
N SER A 169 33.68 34.53 -38.37
CA SER A 169 33.22 34.79 -39.76
C SER A 169 32.51 33.50 -40.30
N SER A 170 31.73 33.43 -41.39
CA SER A 170 30.92 34.40 -42.16
C SER A 170 30.19 33.68 -43.34
N LEU A 171 29.03 34.18 -43.80
CA LEU A 171 28.29 33.80 -45.05
C LEU A 171 27.61 32.41 -45.04
N GLN A 172 26.55 32.11 -45.82
CA GLN A 172 25.86 32.85 -46.90
C GLN A 172 24.35 32.52 -47.00
N ASN A 173 23.55 33.39 -47.65
CA ASN A 173 22.10 33.25 -47.95
C ASN A 173 21.91 33.36 -49.49
N PRO A 174 20.81 32.90 -50.13
CA PRO A 174 19.59 33.73 -50.34
C PRO A 174 18.27 32.90 -50.53
N SER A 175 17.06 33.39 -50.92
CA SER A 175 16.57 34.69 -51.41
C SER A 175 15.05 34.90 -51.19
N THR A 176 14.62 36.16 -51.02
CA THR A 176 13.25 36.71 -51.22
C THR A 176 13.12 37.32 -52.65
N PRO A 177 11.98 37.83 -53.21
CA PRO A 177 10.95 38.80 -52.71
C PRO A 177 9.48 38.36 -53.03
N GLY A 178 8.36 39.12 -52.96
CA GLY A 178 7.93 40.52 -52.68
C GLY A 178 6.47 40.66 -53.23
N VAL A 179 5.57 41.65 -52.99
CA VAL A 179 5.61 43.11 -52.70
C VAL A 179 4.25 43.56 -52.09
N THR A 180 4.13 44.84 -51.69
CA THR A 180 3.19 45.55 -50.78
C THR A 180 1.78 46.00 -51.24
N GLN A 181 0.90 46.28 -50.23
CA GLN A 181 -0.13 47.37 -50.14
C GLN A 181 -1.46 47.22 -50.97
N ILE A 182 -2.62 47.88 -50.68
CA ILE A 182 -3.01 48.94 -49.70
C ILE A 182 -4.54 48.87 -49.34
N ALA A 183 -5.00 49.72 -48.40
CA ALA A 183 -6.40 50.14 -48.11
C ALA A 183 -7.31 49.36 -47.10
N ALA A 184 -8.28 50.10 -46.56
CA ALA A 184 -9.35 49.75 -45.60
C ALA A 184 -10.72 50.27 -46.20
N PRO A 185 -11.88 50.47 -45.50
CA PRO A 185 -12.16 50.52 -44.06
C PRO A 185 -13.56 49.99 -43.59
N LEU A 186 -13.88 50.25 -42.29
CA LEU A 186 -15.21 50.49 -41.66
C LEU A 186 -15.97 49.40 -40.84
N HIS A 187 -16.20 49.80 -39.57
CA HIS A 187 -17.39 49.70 -38.70
C HIS A 187 -17.88 48.40 -38.01
N HIS A 188 -18.13 48.61 -36.70
CA HIS A 188 -18.84 47.79 -35.71
C HIS A 188 -20.28 47.41 -36.10
N TYR A 189 -20.86 46.39 -35.43
CA TYR A 189 -21.83 46.64 -34.34
C TYR A 189 -22.13 45.41 -33.44
N ASN A 190 -22.38 45.71 -32.14
CA ASN A 190 -23.09 44.98 -31.07
C ASN A 190 -23.00 43.45 -30.84
N THR A 191 -22.87 43.13 -29.55
CA THR A 191 -23.22 41.87 -28.89
C THR A 191 -24.70 41.81 -28.49
N ALA A 192 -25.38 40.66 -28.70
CA ALA A 192 -26.36 40.04 -27.78
C ALA A 192 -27.08 38.81 -28.42
N PRO A 193 -27.23 37.66 -27.73
CA PRO A 193 -28.28 36.67 -27.98
C PRO A 193 -29.60 37.10 -27.31
N PRO A 194 -30.81 36.69 -27.77
CA PRO A 194 -31.62 35.71 -27.00
C PRO A 194 -32.56 34.79 -27.91
N PRO A 195 -33.82 34.38 -27.59
CA PRO A 195 -34.11 32.94 -27.39
C PRO A 195 -35.48 32.38 -27.92
N CYS A 196 -35.87 31.19 -27.41
CA CYS A 196 -37.25 30.70 -27.19
C CYS A 196 -38.22 30.33 -28.35
N ALA A 197 -38.20 29.05 -28.73
CA ALA A 197 -39.23 28.01 -28.49
C ALA A 197 -40.74 28.14 -28.88
N THR A 198 -41.31 26.98 -29.23
CA THR A 198 -42.75 26.55 -29.30
C THR A 198 -43.61 26.95 -30.51
N GLY A 199 -44.37 25.97 -31.04
CA GLY A 199 -45.34 26.08 -32.14
C GLY A 199 -45.92 24.69 -32.53
N VAL A 200 -47.22 24.60 -32.83
CA VAL A 200 -48.01 23.33 -32.86
C VAL A 200 -48.21 22.74 -34.28
N GLN A 201 -48.56 21.45 -34.34
CA GLN A 201 -49.12 20.59 -35.42
C GLN A 201 -50.14 21.23 -36.41
N PRO A 202 -50.59 20.55 -37.53
CA PRO A 202 -50.71 19.09 -37.75
C PRO A 202 -50.35 18.50 -39.16
N GLY A 203 -50.42 17.16 -39.31
CA GLY A 203 -50.43 16.44 -40.59
C GLY A 203 -50.51 14.90 -40.48
N TYR A 204 -51.42 14.25 -41.22
CA TYR A 204 -51.65 12.78 -41.26
C TYR A 204 -50.79 12.09 -42.36
N ALA A 205 -50.69 10.75 -42.57
CA ALA A 205 -51.43 9.56 -42.10
C ALA A 205 -50.61 8.25 -42.24
N ALA A 206 -51.05 7.15 -41.58
CA ALA A 206 -50.71 5.71 -41.80
C ALA A 206 -49.22 5.26 -41.65
N GLY A 207 -48.85 4.02 -41.25
CA GLY A 207 -49.62 2.81 -40.88
C GLY A 207 -49.58 1.71 -41.97
N SER A 208 -49.30 0.42 -41.70
CA SER A 208 -48.81 -0.27 -40.49
C SER A 208 -48.39 -1.73 -40.81
N ALA A 209 -47.37 -2.26 -40.11
CA ALA A 209 -47.07 -3.69 -39.81
C ALA A 209 -47.17 -4.80 -40.90
N GLY A 210 -46.13 -5.65 -40.98
CA GLY A 210 -46.18 -6.93 -41.70
C GLY A 210 -44.98 -7.84 -41.39
N GLN A 211 -45.21 -9.01 -40.80
CA GLN A 211 -44.20 -10.06 -40.58
C GLN A 211 -44.23 -11.09 -41.71
N THR A 212 -43.07 -11.64 -42.11
CA THR A 212 -42.90 -13.07 -42.47
C THR A 212 -41.42 -13.41 -42.64
N ALA A 213 -41.00 -14.56 -42.10
CA ALA A 213 -39.93 -15.38 -42.68
C ALA A 213 -40.59 -16.58 -43.39
N PRO A 214 -39.92 -17.26 -44.34
CA PRO A 214 -39.49 -18.63 -44.00
C PRO A 214 -38.21 -19.16 -44.74
N THR A 215 -37.60 -20.20 -44.14
CA THR A 215 -36.97 -21.44 -44.69
C THR A 215 -36.44 -21.56 -46.14
N VAL A 216 -35.48 -22.43 -46.54
CA VAL A 216 -34.46 -23.36 -45.92
C VAL A 216 -33.57 -23.92 -47.08
N ASN A 217 -32.31 -24.27 -46.80
CA ASN A 217 -31.37 -25.13 -47.60
C ASN A 217 -30.93 -24.72 -49.04
N GLY A 218 -29.68 -25.10 -49.38
CA GLY A 218 -29.17 -25.18 -50.76
C GLY A 218 -27.63 -25.22 -50.83
N GLN A 219 -27.04 -26.27 -51.44
CA GLN A 219 -25.58 -26.39 -51.65
C GLN A 219 -25.20 -26.30 -53.14
N GLY A 220 -24.07 -25.64 -53.44
CA GLY A 220 -23.13 -26.11 -54.48
C GLY A 220 -23.16 -25.47 -55.90
N GLY A 221 -21.97 -24.99 -56.33
CA GLY A 221 -21.41 -25.35 -57.65
C GLY A 221 -21.63 -24.44 -58.88
N ALA A 222 -20.54 -23.79 -59.34
CA ALA A 222 -20.21 -23.36 -60.72
C ALA A 222 -21.15 -22.34 -61.45
N VAL A 223 -20.72 -21.26 -62.16
CA VAL A 223 -19.62 -21.02 -63.14
C VAL A 223 -19.90 -21.78 -64.47
N PRO A 224 -19.88 -21.18 -65.69
CA PRO A 224 -19.02 -20.08 -66.19
C PRO A 224 -19.68 -19.01 -67.15
N ASN A 225 -18.82 -18.27 -67.88
CA ASN A 225 -18.98 -17.59 -69.19
C ASN A 225 -19.50 -16.13 -69.25
N ASN A 226 -18.93 -15.21 -70.08
CA ASN A 226 -17.68 -15.25 -70.88
C ASN A 226 -17.20 -13.84 -71.35
N ALA A 227 -15.99 -13.77 -71.95
CA ALA A 227 -15.50 -12.87 -73.03
C ALA A 227 -14.33 -11.86 -72.76
N HIS A 228 -13.15 -12.17 -73.34
CA HIS A 228 -12.16 -11.29 -74.03
C HIS A 228 -11.42 -10.14 -73.25
N GLN A 229 -10.16 -9.74 -73.56
CA GLN A 229 -9.16 -10.20 -74.56
C GLN A 229 -7.67 -9.81 -74.21
N HIS A 230 -6.73 -10.75 -74.47
CA HIS A 230 -5.32 -10.61 -74.96
C HIS A 230 -4.14 -9.87 -74.26
N TYR A 231 -3.00 -10.62 -74.14
CA TYR A 231 -1.55 -10.30 -74.19
C TYR A 231 -0.94 -9.27 -73.19
N ASP A 232 0.27 -9.44 -72.60
CA ASP A 232 1.36 -10.46 -72.66
C ASP A 232 2.02 -10.52 -71.24
N GLN A 233 2.25 -11.63 -70.50
CA GLN A 233 3.16 -12.80 -70.65
C GLN A 233 4.68 -12.46 -70.49
N ILE A 234 5.56 -13.22 -69.80
CA ILE A 234 5.66 -14.66 -69.43
C ILE A 234 6.20 -14.91 -67.97
N GLN A 235 5.70 -16.00 -67.34
CA GLN A 235 6.17 -16.93 -66.26
C GLN A 235 7.42 -16.63 -65.38
N GLN A 236 7.55 -17.03 -64.11
CA GLN A 236 7.04 -18.14 -63.24
C GLN A 236 7.79 -19.50 -63.24
N ALA A 237 8.51 -19.74 -62.12
CA ALA A 237 8.43 -20.92 -61.22
C ALA A 237 8.95 -22.34 -61.59
N SER A 238 9.88 -22.80 -60.74
CA SER A 238 9.85 -24.08 -59.96
C SER A 238 10.66 -25.34 -60.37
N HIS A 239 11.19 -26.00 -59.33
CA HIS A 239 11.64 -27.41 -59.15
C HIS A 239 12.65 -28.09 -60.12
N ALA A 240 13.82 -28.48 -59.59
CA ALA A 240 14.63 -29.62 -60.05
C ALA A 240 15.54 -30.19 -58.91
N TYR A 241 16.09 -31.39 -59.10
CA TYR A 241 16.80 -32.23 -58.11
C TYR A 241 18.36 -32.10 -58.13
N ASN A 242 18.96 -32.27 -56.95
CA ASN A 242 20.23 -32.95 -56.62
C ASN A 242 21.46 -33.02 -57.57
N SER A 243 22.58 -32.50 -57.02
CA SER A 243 23.88 -33.20 -56.81
C SER A 243 25.08 -32.95 -57.76
N TYR A 244 26.27 -32.95 -57.13
CA TYR A 244 27.65 -32.87 -57.66
C TYR A 244 28.07 -31.54 -58.31
N GLY A 245 29.26 -30.96 -58.03
CA GLY A 245 30.24 -31.27 -56.99
C GLY A 245 31.62 -30.61 -57.20
N ARG A 246 32.22 -30.05 -56.13
CA ARG A 246 33.50 -29.27 -56.07
C ARG A 246 33.48 -27.91 -56.82
N GLY A 247 34.06 -26.83 -56.30
CA GLY A 247 34.63 -26.56 -54.98
C GLY A 247 35.62 -25.37 -54.98
N GLY A 248 35.78 -24.65 -53.86
CA GLY A 248 36.83 -23.63 -53.69
C GLY A 248 36.51 -22.46 -52.76
N ALA A 249 37.27 -22.35 -51.66
CA ALA A 249 37.65 -21.15 -50.88
C ALA A 249 36.59 -20.23 -50.20
N ASP A 250 36.73 -20.15 -48.87
CA ASP A 250 36.75 -18.96 -48.00
C ASP A 250 35.48 -18.19 -47.54
N ALA A 251 35.68 -17.51 -46.40
CA ALA A 251 34.81 -16.60 -45.63
C ALA A 251 33.71 -17.24 -44.72
N ASP A 252 33.97 -17.23 -43.40
CA ASP A 252 33.09 -17.72 -42.34
C ASP A 252 31.80 -16.90 -42.10
N ARG A 253 30.72 -17.61 -41.75
CA ARG A 253 29.63 -17.09 -40.90
C ARG A 253 28.81 -18.21 -40.23
N PRO A 254 28.98 -18.49 -38.93
CA PRO A 254 28.09 -19.35 -38.17
C PRO A 254 26.78 -18.65 -37.74
N GLN A 255 25.79 -19.46 -37.36
CA GLN A 255 24.46 -19.02 -36.91
C GLN A 255 24.30 -19.09 -35.38
N SER A 256 23.18 -18.53 -34.91
CA SER A 256 22.73 -18.54 -33.52
C SER A 256 22.49 -19.93 -32.93
N GLY A 257 22.97 -20.16 -31.71
CA GLY A 257 22.46 -21.16 -30.78
C GLY A 257 22.38 -20.55 -29.37
N THR A 258 21.25 -20.71 -28.68
CA THR A 258 21.05 -20.22 -27.31
C THR A 258 21.74 -21.13 -26.29
N PRO A 259 22.21 -20.56 -25.17
CA PRO A 259 21.57 -20.92 -23.90
C PRO A 259 21.39 -19.74 -22.93
N SER A 260 20.63 -20.01 -21.87
CA SER A 260 20.31 -19.08 -20.77
C SER A 260 21.48 -18.84 -19.80
N THR A 261 21.54 -17.66 -19.17
CA THR A 261 22.14 -17.50 -17.84
C THR A 261 21.55 -16.32 -17.07
N SER A 262 21.48 -16.47 -15.74
CA SER A 262 21.24 -15.39 -14.79
C SER A 262 22.49 -14.51 -14.63
N VAL A 263 22.33 -13.23 -14.32
CA VAL A 263 23.47 -12.31 -14.10
C VAL A 263 23.30 -11.52 -12.80
N HIS A 264 24.26 -11.70 -11.89
CA HIS A 264 24.46 -10.89 -10.70
C HIS A 264 25.70 -10.02 -10.96
N SER A 265 25.54 -8.71 -11.15
CA SER A 265 26.60 -7.84 -11.66
C SER A 265 27.15 -6.85 -10.64
N SER A 266 28.39 -7.09 -10.22
CA SER A 266 29.28 -6.06 -9.65
C SER A 266 30.31 -5.64 -10.71
N PRO A 267 30.46 -4.36 -11.08
CA PRO A 267 31.40 -3.94 -12.11
C PRO A 267 32.85 -3.84 -11.58
N ARG A 268 33.83 -4.04 -12.47
CA ARG A 268 35.25 -3.72 -12.24
C ARG A 268 35.87 -3.03 -13.46
N HIS A 269 36.98 -2.34 -13.25
CA HIS A 269 37.55 -1.29 -14.11
C HIS A 269 38.19 -1.76 -15.44
N HIS A 270 38.25 -0.82 -16.39
CA HIS A 270 39.43 -0.60 -17.24
C HIS A 270 40.10 0.75 -16.91
N GLN A 271 41.29 1.00 -17.48
CA GLN A 271 42.32 1.91 -16.94
C GLN A 271 42.45 3.25 -17.69
N GLY A 272 43.08 4.24 -17.03
CA GLY A 272 43.78 5.35 -17.70
C GLY A 272 43.73 6.69 -16.95
N GLY A 273 44.89 7.21 -16.51
CA GLY A 273 45.02 8.57 -15.96
C GLY A 273 45.68 8.63 -14.56
N GLU A 274 46.84 9.26 -14.48
CA GLU A 274 47.69 9.35 -13.28
C GLU A 274 47.34 10.57 -12.40
N THR A 275 47.40 10.45 -11.06
CA THR A 275 48.38 11.16 -10.19
C THR A 275 48.00 11.16 -8.69
N SER A 276 49.04 11.06 -7.84
CA SER A 276 49.24 11.64 -6.50
C SER A 276 48.21 11.46 -5.35
N SER A 277 48.69 10.88 -4.24
CA SER A 277 47.97 10.62 -2.99
C SER A 277 47.88 11.82 -2.02
N SER A 278 46.90 11.80 -1.10
CA SER A 278 46.94 12.53 0.18
C SER A 278 46.05 11.85 1.23
N THR A 279 46.57 11.67 2.45
CA THR A 279 45.97 10.92 3.58
C THR A 279 46.49 11.51 4.90
N THR A 280 45.84 11.42 6.07
CA THR A 280 44.57 10.79 6.54
C THR A 280 44.09 11.60 7.77
N GLY A 281 42.91 11.41 8.38
CA GLY A 281 41.87 10.39 8.26
C GLY A 281 40.86 10.46 9.43
N SER A 282 40.21 9.36 9.77
CA SER A 282 39.39 9.19 10.99
C SER A 282 39.36 7.73 11.43
N ALA A 283 39.16 7.46 12.72
CA ALA A 283 39.51 6.18 13.34
C ALA A 283 38.37 5.14 13.36
N SER A 284 38.77 3.87 13.24
CA SER A 284 37.92 2.69 13.52
C SER A 284 37.88 2.36 15.03
N PRO A 285 36.94 1.50 15.44
CA PRO A 285 37.25 0.39 16.34
C PRO A 285 37.18 -0.95 15.60
N ALA A 286 37.96 -1.94 16.03
CA ALA A 286 38.10 -3.25 15.38
C ALA A 286 37.32 -4.36 16.09
N PRO A 287 36.92 -5.44 15.38
CA PRO A 287 36.50 -6.69 16.01
C PRO A 287 37.72 -7.49 16.48
N ASN A 288 37.59 -8.25 17.57
CA ASN A 288 38.62 -9.18 18.05
C ASN A 288 38.28 -10.63 17.68
N SER A 289 39.32 -11.43 17.46
CA SER A 289 39.23 -12.81 17.00
C SER A 289 39.14 -13.82 18.16
N TYR A 290 38.57 -15.00 17.87
CA TYR A 290 39.04 -16.24 18.47
C TYR A 290 38.93 -17.39 17.46
N ASP A 291 40.06 -18.04 17.19
CA ASP A 291 40.17 -19.27 16.41
C ASP A 291 41.34 -20.08 16.99
N SER A 292 41.32 -21.41 16.87
CA SER A 292 42.35 -22.30 17.45
C SER A 292 42.38 -23.66 16.73
N LEU A 293 43.59 -24.21 16.60
CA LEU A 293 43.95 -25.20 15.57
C LEU A 293 44.02 -26.65 16.09
N GLU A 294 44.35 -27.54 15.15
CA GLU A 294 44.66 -28.99 15.23
C GLU A 294 43.47 -29.96 15.04
N GLY A 295 43.57 -30.99 14.19
CA GLY A 295 44.63 -31.25 13.18
C GLY A 295 44.58 -32.65 12.54
N GLY A 296 45.14 -32.77 11.33
CA GLY A 296 45.63 -34.05 10.77
C GLY A 296 44.81 -34.75 9.67
N SER A 297 45.35 -34.79 8.44
CA SER A 297 45.18 -35.88 7.46
C SER A 297 46.20 -35.75 6.32
N PHE A 298 46.74 -36.89 5.86
CA PHE A 298 47.66 -37.07 4.71
C PHE A 298 47.22 -38.36 3.97
N PRO A 299 47.54 -38.57 2.68
CA PRO A 299 47.57 -37.61 1.58
C PRO A 299 46.87 -38.13 0.29
N ASP A 300 46.92 -37.29 -0.76
CA ASP A 300 46.60 -37.55 -2.19
C ASP A 300 47.34 -38.79 -2.76
N PRO A 301 46.92 -39.40 -3.91
CA PRO A 301 47.34 -38.82 -5.20
C PRO A 301 46.46 -39.05 -6.47
N SER A 302 46.03 -37.95 -7.10
CA SER A 302 46.35 -37.58 -8.51
C SER A 302 45.62 -38.18 -9.76
N CYS A 303 45.75 -37.44 -10.87
CA CYS A 303 45.70 -37.84 -12.30
C CYS A 303 44.36 -38.04 -13.05
N SER A 304 43.75 -36.91 -13.44
CA SER A 304 43.46 -36.46 -14.83
C SER A 304 43.17 -37.42 -16.01
N SER A 305 42.33 -36.91 -16.95
CA SER A 305 42.18 -37.27 -18.39
C SER A 305 41.44 -38.58 -18.74
N ASP A 306 40.80 -38.74 -19.91
CA ASP A 306 39.94 -37.86 -20.76
C ASP A 306 39.21 -38.74 -21.82
N MET A 307 38.32 -38.16 -22.63
CA MET A 307 37.86 -38.63 -23.96
C MET A 307 37.09 -39.98 -24.14
N ASN A 308 35.92 -39.86 -24.81
CA ASN A 308 35.41 -40.65 -25.97
C ASN A 308 35.57 -42.19 -26.09
N SER A 309 34.66 -42.95 -26.74
CA SER A 309 33.28 -42.70 -27.23
C SER A 309 32.70 -43.97 -27.91
N GLN A 310 31.37 -44.20 -27.80
CA GLN A 310 30.57 -45.16 -28.62
C GLN A 310 30.93 -46.67 -28.49
N PRO A 311 30.13 -47.63 -29.03
CA PRO A 311 28.73 -47.59 -29.50
C PRO A 311 27.79 -48.64 -28.80
N GLN A 312 26.54 -48.70 -29.26
CA GLN A 312 25.51 -49.72 -28.98
C GLN A 312 25.68 -50.99 -29.88
N PRO A 313 24.90 -52.09 -29.73
CA PRO A 313 24.41 -52.80 -28.53
C PRO A 313 24.48 -54.36 -28.65
N TYR A 314 23.76 -55.07 -27.75
CA TYR A 314 23.23 -56.45 -27.83
C TYR A 314 24.02 -57.66 -27.28
N ASN A 315 23.26 -58.62 -26.74
CA ASN A 315 23.69 -59.91 -26.17
C ASN A 315 23.81 -61.03 -27.22
N SER A 316 24.70 -62.00 -27.01
CA SER A 316 24.40 -63.44 -27.11
C SER A 316 25.58 -64.32 -26.66
N TYR A 317 25.32 -65.38 -25.88
CA TYR A 317 25.52 -66.79 -26.29
C TYR A 317 24.86 -67.74 -25.26
N SER A 318 24.45 -68.93 -25.71
CA SER A 318 23.37 -69.72 -25.08
C SER A 318 23.73 -71.20 -24.90
N TYR A 319 22.95 -71.95 -24.09
CA TYR A 319 22.72 -73.40 -24.31
C TYR A 319 21.37 -73.90 -23.73
N HIS A 320 20.88 -75.03 -24.25
CA HIS A 320 19.57 -75.66 -23.96
C HIS A 320 19.64 -76.87 -23.01
N SER A 321 18.51 -77.22 -22.33
CA SER A 321 17.97 -78.60 -22.23
C SER A 321 16.48 -78.63 -21.76
N MET A 322 15.90 -79.82 -21.51
CA MET A 322 14.44 -80.10 -21.57
C MET A 322 13.87 -81.10 -20.52
N HIS A 323 12.52 -81.21 -20.47
CA HIS A 323 11.64 -82.25 -19.82
C HIS A 323 11.40 -82.19 -18.28
N SER A 324 10.31 -82.68 -17.64
CA SER A 324 8.86 -83.02 -17.93
C SER A 324 8.16 -83.32 -16.55
N ALA A 325 6.94 -83.85 -16.28
CA ALA A 325 5.82 -84.47 -17.03
C ALA A 325 4.48 -84.57 -16.22
N TYR A 326 3.35 -84.86 -16.90
CA TYR A 326 2.09 -85.59 -16.51
C TYR A 326 1.15 -85.23 -15.31
N ARG A 327 -0.11 -84.85 -15.63
CA ARG A 327 -1.40 -85.63 -15.47
C ARG A 327 -2.68 -84.79 -15.78
N SER A 328 -3.93 -85.29 -15.97
CA SER A 328 -4.44 -86.50 -16.69
C SER A 328 -6.01 -86.64 -16.83
N GLY A 329 -6.75 -85.67 -17.40
CA GLY A 329 -8.13 -85.87 -17.95
C GLY A 329 -9.34 -85.85 -16.99
N PRO A 330 -10.62 -85.98 -17.49
CA PRO A 330 -11.06 -86.29 -18.86
C PRO A 330 -11.95 -85.22 -19.57
N GLU A 331 -12.34 -85.52 -20.82
CA GLU A 331 -13.12 -84.75 -21.84
C GLU A 331 -14.42 -85.52 -22.24
N PRO A 332 -15.23 -85.25 -23.32
CA PRO A 332 -15.29 -84.20 -24.38
C PRO A 332 -16.69 -83.48 -24.36
N PRO A 333 -17.46 -83.13 -25.44
CA PRO A 333 -17.22 -82.85 -26.89
C PRO A 333 -17.86 -81.54 -27.46
N PRO A 334 -17.72 -81.23 -28.78
CA PRO A 334 -18.30 -80.04 -29.46
C PRO A 334 -19.40 -80.37 -30.55
N PRO A 335 -19.60 -79.66 -31.70
CA PRO A 335 -20.86 -78.92 -31.98
C PRO A 335 -21.64 -79.29 -33.28
N HIS A 336 -22.86 -78.74 -33.50
CA HIS A 336 -23.46 -78.64 -34.87
C HIS A 336 -24.64 -77.66 -35.07
N ASN A 337 -24.64 -76.99 -36.24
CA ASN A 337 -25.73 -76.58 -37.15
C ASN A 337 -26.87 -75.56 -36.80
N LEU A 338 -26.84 -74.45 -37.56
CA LEU A 338 -27.90 -73.91 -38.46
C LEU A 338 -29.36 -73.73 -37.95
N TYR A 339 -29.92 -72.50 -38.07
CA TYR A 339 -30.83 -72.13 -39.18
C TYR A 339 -31.29 -70.64 -39.20
N THR A 340 -31.51 -70.11 -40.41
CA THR A 340 -32.32 -68.91 -40.81
C THR A 340 -32.00 -67.47 -40.32
N GLN A 341 -31.96 -66.57 -41.31
CA GLN A 341 -32.19 -65.11 -41.22
C GLN A 341 -33.73 -64.82 -41.27
N PRO A 342 -34.26 -63.59 -41.03
CA PRO A 342 -33.92 -62.35 -41.78
C PRO A 342 -33.76 -61.06 -40.94
N ALA A 343 -33.41 -59.95 -41.61
CA ALA A 343 -33.12 -58.64 -41.02
C ALA A 343 -34.33 -57.69 -40.91
N TYR A 344 -34.25 -56.70 -40.02
CA TYR A 344 -34.38 -55.24 -40.28
C TYR A 344 -33.99 -54.44 -39.00
N PRO A 345 -33.55 -53.17 -39.05
CA PRO A 345 -32.88 -52.46 -37.95
C PRO A 345 -33.82 -51.70 -37.01
N PRO A 346 -33.39 -51.38 -35.77
CA PRO A 346 -33.09 -49.96 -35.48
C PRO A 346 -31.97 -49.67 -34.45
N TYR A 347 -31.38 -48.47 -34.58
CA TYR A 347 -30.75 -47.62 -33.55
C TYR A 347 -29.92 -48.25 -32.41
N SER A 348 -28.59 -48.15 -32.51
CA SER A 348 -27.66 -48.22 -31.37
C SER A 348 -27.48 -46.85 -30.70
N GLN A 349 -28.11 -46.63 -29.55
CA GLN A 349 -27.71 -45.56 -28.62
C GLN A 349 -26.40 -45.95 -27.91
N PRO A 350 -25.35 -45.11 -27.90
CA PRO A 350 -24.15 -45.38 -27.11
C PRO A 350 -24.45 -45.13 -25.63
N PHE A 351 -24.26 -46.14 -24.78
CA PHE A 351 -24.32 -45.96 -23.33
C PHE A 351 -23.20 -44.99 -22.87
N PRO A 352 -23.49 -44.01 -21.98
CA PRO A 352 -22.48 -43.14 -21.43
C PRO A 352 -21.46 -43.93 -20.59
N ASN A 353 -20.19 -43.52 -20.66
CA ASN A 353 -19.10 -44.14 -19.92
C ASN A 353 -19.33 -44.00 -18.39
N LEU A 354 -18.84 -44.97 -17.61
CA LEU A 354 -19.02 -45.07 -16.15
C LEU A 354 -18.57 -43.80 -15.40
N SER A 355 -17.61 -43.05 -15.96
CA SER A 355 -17.13 -41.76 -15.45
C SER A 355 -18.16 -40.62 -15.50
N GLN A 356 -19.21 -40.71 -16.32
CA GLN A 356 -20.27 -39.68 -16.36
C GLN A 356 -21.29 -39.86 -15.22
N LEU A 357 -21.51 -41.09 -14.75
CA LEU A 357 -22.33 -41.35 -13.55
C LEU A 357 -21.68 -40.80 -12.27
N SER A 358 -20.34 -40.73 -12.22
CA SER A 358 -19.60 -40.13 -11.10
C SER A 358 -19.96 -38.66 -10.86
N ALA A 359 -20.31 -37.91 -11.91
CA ALA A 359 -20.72 -36.51 -11.81
C ALA A 359 -22.22 -36.35 -11.46
N ALA A 360 -23.05 -37.36 -11.73
CA ALA A 360 -24.47 -37.36 -11.43
C ALA A 360 -24.81 -37.89 -10.02
N LEU A 361 -23.90 -38.65 -9.40
CA LEU A 361 -24.05 -39.27 -8.07
C LEU A 361 -23.14 -38.60 -7.02
N GLY A 362 -23.15 -37.26 -6.98
CA GLY A 362 -22.37 -36.42 -6.05
C GLY A 362 -22.83 -36.49 -4.58
N GLY A 363 -22.91 -37.69 -4.01
CA GLY A 363 -23.34 -37.93 -2.62
C GLY A 363 -22.74 -39.16 -1.93
N LEU A 364 -21.74 -39.82 -2.55
CA LEU A 364 -21.08 -41.01 -1.98
C LEU A 364 -19.54 -40.95 -2.01
N SER A 365 -18.96 -39.77 -2.24
CA SER A 365 -17.55 -39.48 -1.96
C SER A 365 -17.47 -38.25 -1.08
N GLY A 366 -16.59 -38.25 -0.08
CA GLY A 366 -16.54 -37.26 1.01
C GLY A 366 -15.99 -35.88 0.65
N VAL A 367 -16.21 -35.42 -0.58
CA VAL A 367 -15.83 -34.08 -1.05
C VAL A 367 -16.83 -33.07 -0.47
N PRO A 368 -16.39 -32.00 0.23
CA PRO A 368 -17.28 -30.94 0.70
C PRO A 368 -18.03 -30.27 -0.46
N GLU A 369 -19.31 -29.99 -0.25
CA GLU A 369 -20.22 -29.33 -1.22
C GLU A 369 -19.64 -28.01 -1.77
N LEU A 370 -18.87 -27.30 -0.95
CA LEU A 370 -18.15 -26.07 -1.32
C LEU A 370 -17.03 -26.27 -2.36
N GLU A 371 -16.31 -27.40 -2.34
CA GLU A 371 -15.25 -27.67 -3.33
C GLU A 371 -15.83 -28.00 -4.70
N VAL A 372 -17.05 -28.57 -4.73
CA VAL A 372 -17.78 -28.89 -5.96
C VAL A 372 -18.23 -27.62 -6.69
N GLU A 373 -18.73 -26.60 -5.98
CA GLU A 373 -19.05 -25.30 -6.59
C GLU A 373 -17.80 -24.50 -6.96
N ALA A 374 -16.74 -24.52 -6.14
CA ALA A 374 -15.50 -23.80 -6.45
C ALA A 374 -14.88 -24.23 -7.79
N LEU A 375 -14.91 -25.53 -8.08
CA LEU A 375 -14.42 -26.12 -9.33
C LEU A 375 -15.45 -26.19 -10.46
N ARG A 376 -16.70 -25.78 -10.24
CA ARG A 376 -17.76 -25.83 -11.26
C ARG A 376 -17.29 -25.10 -12.54
N PRO A 377 -17.33 -25.75 -13.72
CA PRO A 377 -16.94 -25.11 -14.97
C PRO A 377 -17.84 -23.93 -15.35
N VAL A 378 -17.23 -22.83 -15.76
CA VAL A 378 -17.88 -21.61 -16.26
C VAL A 378 -17.32 -21.30 -17.65
N ASN A 379 -18.19 -21.15 -18.66
CA ASN A 379 -17.80 -20.72 -20.01
C ASN A 379 -17.91 -19.20 -20.13
N LEU A 380 -16.79 -18.49 -20.05
CA LEU A 380 -16.75 -17.03 -19.99
C LEU A 380 -17.26 -16.35 -21.27
N LEU A 381 -17.36 -17.06 -22.40
CA LEU A 381 -17.91 -16.54 -23.66
C LEU A 381 -19.44 -16.59 -23.71
N GLN A 382 -20.09 -17.21 -22.72
CA GLN A 382 -21.54 -17.40 -22.63
C GLN A 382 -22.11 -16.80 -21.35
N GLU A 383 -21.42 -16.96 -20.22
CA GLU A 383 -21.80 -16.35 -18.95
C GLU A 383 -21.57 -14.84 -18.98
N ARG A 384 -22.61 -14.07 -18.60
CA ARG A 384 -22.53 -12.61 -18.47
C ARG A 384 -22.57 -12.15 -17.03
N ASN A 385 -23.19 -12.90 -16.12
CA ASN A 385 -23.37 -12.52 -14.73
C ASN A 385 -22.21 -13.06 -13.88
N LEU A 386 -21.01 -12.53 -14.12
CA LEU A 386 -19.79 -13.01 -13.46
C LEU A 386 -19.65 -12.48 -12.03
N LEU A 387 -20.14 -11.28 -11.74
CA LEU A 387 -20.03 -10.70 -10.39
C LEU A 387 -20.90 -11.45 -9.38
N PRO A 388 -20.40 -11.71 -8.16
CA PRO A 388 -21.23 -12.17 -7.04
C PRO A 388 -22.18 -11.05 -6.57
N GLN A 389 -23.32 -11.43 -5.98
CA GLN A 389 -24.31 -10.47 -5.43
C GLN A 389 -23.75 -9.60 -4.29
N ARG A 390 -22.69 -10.04 -3.61
CA ARG A 390 -21.99 -9.35 -2.53
C ARG A 390 -20.49 -9.35 -2.79
N PRO A 391 -19.70 -8.41 -2.24
CA PRO A 391 -18.23 -8.39 -2.36
C PRO A 391 -17.61 -9.77 -2.07
N GLN A 392 -16.70 -10.20 -2.95
CA GLN A 392 -16.11 -11.54 -2.84
C GLN A 392 -15.27 -11.68 -1.57
N GLU A 393 -15.65 -12.64 -0.73
CA GLU A 393 -14.91 -13.06 0.46
C GLU A 393 -13.63 -13.84 0.09
N ALA A 394 -12.68 -13.91 1.03
CA ALA A 394 -11.47 -14.71 0.85
C ALA A 394 -11.80 -16.21 0.91
N PRO A 395 -11.23 -17.07 0.04
CA PRO A 395 -11.41 -18.52 0.15
C PRO A 395 -10.96 -19.02 1.53
N GLU A 396 -11.80 -19.80 2.22
CA GLU A 396 -11.42 -20.41 3.50
C GLU A 396 -10.49 -21.61 3.25
N PRO A 397 -9.30 -21.69 3.88
CA PRO A 397 -8.43 -22.86 3.75
C PRO A 397 -9.12 -24.15 4.20
N ASN A 398 -9.00 -25.24 3.44
CA ASN A 398 -9.56 -26.54 3.80
C ASN A 398 -8.76 -27.21 4.93
N LEU A 399 -9.04 -26.77 6.16
CA LEU A 399 -8.51 -27.29 7.42
C LEU A 399 -9.64 -27.93 8.24
N SER A 400 -9.29 -28.72 9.26
CA SER A 400 -10.27 -29.21 10.24
C SER A 400 -10.96 -28.05 10.99
N PRO A 401 -12.20 -28.22 11.48
CA PRO A 401 -12.97 -27.14 12.09
C PRO A 401 -12.28 -26.42 13.25
N ASP A 402 -11.44 -27.11 14.01
CA ASP A 402 -10.71 -26.52 15.14
C ASP A 402 -9.49 -25.70 14.69
N LEU A 403 -8.79 -26.16 13.64
CA LEU A 403 -7.70 -25.39 13.02
C LEU A 403 -8.21 -24.16 12.27
N LYS A 404 -9.43 -24.22 11.69
CA LYS A 404 -10.10 -23.06 11.08
C LYS A 404 -10.34 -21.94 12.09
N LYS A 405 -10.93 -22.25 13.25
CA LYS A 405 -11.25 -21.28 14.33
C LYS A 405 -10.04 -20.47 14.80
N VAL A 406 -8.86 -21.10 14.88
CA VAL A 406 -7.63 -20.46 15.36
C VAL A 406 -6.76 -19.85 14.26
N ASN A 407 -7.16 -19.91 12.99
CA ASN A 407 -6.33 -19.47 11.86
C ASN A 407 -6.18 -17.94 11.77
N CYS A 408 -5.26 -17.46 10.95
CA CYS A 408 -5.05 -16.02 10.78
C CYS A 408 -6.25 -15.39 10.04
N SER A 409 -6.66 -14.19 10.48
CA SER A 409 -7.71 -13.44 9.77
C SER A 409 -7.25 -13.12 8.34
N PRO A 410 -8.06 -13.38 7.30
CA PRO A 410 -7.73 -13.04 5.93
C PRO A 410 -7.60 -11.53 5.70
N GLN A 411 -8.14 -10.69 6.59
CA GLN A 411 -7.89 -9.25 6.54
C GLN A 411 -6.52 -8.82 7.11
N THR A 412 -5.69 -9.77 7.54
CA THR A 412 -4.35 -9.54 8.12
C THR A 412 -3.27 -10.33 7.38
N PHE A 413 -3.54 -11.57 6.97
CA PHE A 413 -2.58 -12.44 6.26
C PHE A 413 -3.33 -13.41 5.32
N ARG A 414 -3.11 -13.30 4.01
CA ARG A 414 -3.64 -14.20 2.96
C ARG A 414 -2.51 -14.84 2.16
N CYS A 415 -2.81 -15.95 1.52
CA CYS A 415 -1.98 -16.58 0.49
C CYS A 415 -2.75 -16.62 -0.83
N THR A 416 -2.04 -16.58 -1.96
CA THR A 416 -2.65 -16.71 -3.30
C THR A 416 -3.23 -18.09 -3.58
N LEU A 417 -2.74 -19.12 -2.89
CA LEU A 417 -3.19 -20.50 -2.97
C LEU A 417 -3.41 -21.01 -1.54
N THR A 418 -4.67 -21.15 -1.12
CA THR A 418 -4.99 -21.72 0.20
C THR A 418 -4.75 -23.23 0.26
N SER A 419 -4.72 -23.89 -0.90
CA SER A 419 -4.23 -25.25 -1.09
C SER A 419 -2.81 -25.21 -1.65
N ILE A 420 -1.81 -25.45 -0.80
CA ILE A 420 -0.39 -25.32 -1.16
C ILE A 420 0.05 -26.52 -2.02
N PRO A 421 0.60 -26.31 -3.24
CA PRO A 421 1.13 -27.40 -4.05
C PRO A 421 2.27 -28.14 -3.32
N GLN A 422 2.21 -29.47 -3.30
CA GLN A 422 3.23 -30.30 -2.65
C GLN A 422 4.64 -30.17 -3.28
N THR A 423 4.74 -29.75 -4.55
CA THR A 423 6.01 -29.63 -5.27
C THR A 423 6.03 -28.42 -6.20
N GLN A 424 7.23 -27.89 -6.49
CA GLN A 424 7.42 -26.85 -7.51
C GLN A 424 6.98 -27.30 -8.91
N ALA A 425 7.05 -28.60 -9.21
CA ALA A 425 6.53 -29.16 -10.47
C ALA A 425 5.00 -29.00 -10.59
N LEU A 426 4.26 -29.24 -9.51
CA LEU A 426 2.80 -29.02 -9.47
C LEU A 426 2.45 -27.53 -9.55
N LEU A 427 3.20 -26.66 -8.86
CA LEU A 427 3.04 -25.20 -8.95
C LEU A 427 3.31 -24.68 -10.38
N ASN A 428 4.42 -25.09 -11.01
CA ASN A 428 4.74 -24.77 -12.40
C ASN A 428 3.68 -25.28 -13.38
N LYS A 429 3.07 -26.43 -13.08
CA LYS A 429 1.95 -26.98 -13.85
C LYS A 429 0.68 -26.14 -13.67
N ALA A 430 0.40 -25.63 -12.47
CA ALA A 430 -0.78 -24.82 -12.18
C ALA A 430 -0.77 -23.43 -12.83
N ARG A 431 0.41 -22.88 -13.15
CA ARG A 431 0.57 -21.56 -13.78
C ARG A 431 -0.03 -20.39 -12.98
N LEU A 432 -0.24 -20.58 -11.67
CA LEU A 432 -0.62 -19.54 -10.73
C LEU A 432 0.58 -19.16 -9.85
N PRO A 433 0.76 -17.87 -9.48
CA PRO A 433 1.86 -17.44 -8.64
C PRO A 433 1.60 -17.82 -7.18
N LEU A 434 2.55 -18.48 -6.53
CA LEU A 434 2.51 -18.70 -5.07
C LEU A 434 3.09 -17.48 -4.35
N GLY A 435 2.35 -16.96 -3.37
CA GLY A 435 2.79 -15.84 -2.55
C GLY A 435 1.80 -15.46 -1.46
N LEU A 436 2.15 -14.43 -0.71
CA LEU A 436 1.47 -13.96 0.49
C LEU A 436 1.14 -12.47 0.35
N LEU A 437 0.05 -12.03 0.97
CA LEU A 437 -0.22 -10.61 1.21
C LEU A 437 -0.52 -10.43 2.70
N LEU A 438 0.14 -9.47 3.34
CA LEU A 438 -0.06 -9.20 4.77
C LEU A 438 -0.19 -7.71 5.09
N HIS A 439 -1.01 -7.41 6.09
CA HIS A 439 -1.32 -6.06 6.58
C HIS A 439 -1.01 -6.02 8.09
N PRO A 440 0.28 -6.06 8.47
CA PRO A 440 0.71 -6.64 9.75
C PRO A 440 0.44 -5.71 10.93
N PHE A 441 0.57 -4.40 10.74
CA PHE A 441 0.42 -3.44 11.82
C PHE A 441 -0.99 -2.84 11.93
N ARG A 442 -1.96 -3.38 11.17
CA ARG A 442 -3.32 -2.85 11.09
C ARG A 442 -3.99 -2.61 12.43
N ASP A 443 -4.99 -1.72 12.40
CA ASP A 443 -5.90 -1.56 13.52
C ASP A 443 -6.75 -2.84 13.70
N LEU A 444 -6.79 -3.30 14.95
CA LEU A 444 -7.54 -4.46 15.45
C LEU A 444 -8.30 -4.02 16.70
N GLN A 445 -9.58 -4.41 16.81
CA GLN A 445 -10.41 -4.13 17.99
C GLN A 445 -9.98 -4.97 19.20
N GLN A 446 -9.55 -6.21 18.96
CA GLN A 446 -9.06 -7.14 19.97
C GLN A 446 -7.71 -7.72 19.50
N LEU A 447 -6.74 -7.78 20.41
CA LEU A 447 -5.41 -8.32 20.18
C LEU A 447 -4.86 -8.80 21.53
N PRO A 448 -4.62 -10.12 21.72
CA PRO A 448 -4.04 -10.63 22.97
C PRO A 448 -2.63 -10.07 23.18
N VAL A 449 -2.48 -9.18 24.18
CA VAL A 449 -1.18 -8.64 24.60
C VAL A 449 -0.60 -9.53 25.70
N ILE A 450 0.53 -10.16 25.41
CA ILE A 450 1.11 -11.22 26.23
C ILE A 450 2.33 -10.68 26.97
N THR A 451 2.35 -10.89 28.29
CA THR A 451 3.48 -10.55 29.16
C THR A 451 3.96 -11.83 29.84
N SER A 452 5.21 -12.22 29.58
CA SER A 452 5.89 -13.38 30.16
C SER A 452 7.39 -13.10 30.06
N ASN A 453 8.19 -13.64 30.99
CA ASN A 453 9.63 -13.43 30.97
C ASN A 453 10.26 -14.22 29.82
N THR A 454 9.81 -15.47 29.62
CA THR A 454 10.27 -16.36 28.54
C THR A 454 9.33 -16.31 27.34
N ILE A 455 9.76 -15.72 26.22
CA ILE A 455 9.04 -15.82 24.93
C ILE A 455 9.46 -17.12 24.22
N VAL A 456 8.61 -18.14 24.29
CA VAL A 456 8.89 -19.49 23.79
C VAL A 456 9.03 -19.51 22.27
N ARG A 457 10.19 -20.01 21.81
CA ARG A 457 10.56 -20.14 20.39
C ARG A 457 11.25 -21.47 20.14
N CYS A 458 11.11 -22.02 18.93
CA CYS A 458 11.83 -23.22 18.51
C CYS A 458 13.35 -22.96 18.53
N ARG A 459 14.12 -23.86 19.15
CA ARG A 459 15.56 -23.70 19.39
C ARG A 459 16.41 -23.58 18.12
N SER A 460 15.89 -24.00 16.97
CA SER A 460 16.60 -23.96 15.68
C SER A 460 16.08 -22.88 14.73
N CYS A 461 14.86 -22.97 14.21
CA CYS A 461 14.33 -21.96 13.26
C CYS A 461 13.88 -20.64 13.92
N ARG A 462 13.84 -20.56 15.26
CA ARG A 462 13.39 -19.40 16.06
C ARG A 462 11.95 -18.95 15.78
N THR A 463 11.12 -19.80 15.19
CA THR A 463 9.66 -19.69 15.11
C THR A 463 9.06 -19.58 16.51
N TYR A 464 8.14 -18.64 16.72
CA TYR A 464 7.39 -18.47 17.97
C TYR A 464 6.35 -19.60 18.12
N ILE A 465 6.12 -20.06 19.35
CA ILE A 465 5.04 -21.01 19.64
C ILE A 465 3.70 -20.41 19.21
N ASN A 466 2.81 -21.25 18.66
CA ASN A 466 1.64 -20.85 17.88
C ASN A 466 0.59 -21.99 17.87
N PRO A 467 -0.66 -21.77 17.42
CA PRO A 467 -1.73 -22.78 17.50
C PRO A 467 -1.48 -24.12 16.79
N PHE A 468 -0.56 -24.17 15.83
CA PHE A 468 -0.37 -25.33 14.96
C PHE A 468 0.77 -26.26 15.41
N VAL A 469 1.39 -26.00 16.58
CA VAL A 469 2.42 -26.88 17.14
C VAL A 469 1.80 -28.17 17.69
N THR A 470 2.55 -29.28 17.62
CA THR A 470 2.10 -30.55 18.20
C THR A 470 2.77 -30.74 19.56
N PHE A 471 2.01 -30.72 20.65
CA PHE A 471 2.49 -31.22 21.94
C PHE A 471 2.61 -32.76 21.85
N LEU A 472 3.77 -33.30 22.23
CA LEU A 472 4.03 -34.74 22.28
C LEU A 472 3.70 -35.31 23.67
N ASP A 473 3.84 -34.45 24.67
CA ASP A 473 3.45 -34.61 26.07
C ASP A 473 3.35 -33.19 26.68
N GLN A 474 3.08 -33.08 27.98
CA GLN A 474 2.97 -31.77 28.66
C GLN A 474 4.27 -30.95 28.66
N HIS A 475 5.44 -31.59 28.50
CA HIS A 475 6.75 -30.96 28.60
C HIS A 475 7.48 -30.80 27.27
N ARG A 476 6.95 -31.29 26.14
CA ARG A 476 7.64 -31.24 24.83
C ARG A 476 6.69 -30.91 23.67
N TRP A 477 7.14 -30.00 22.80
CA TRP A 477 6.42 -29.56 21.60
C TRP A 477 7.26 -29.67 20.32
N LYS A 478 6.64 -30.20 19.26
CA LYS A 478 7.18 -30.30 17.91
C LYS A 478 6.86 -29.01 17.15
N CYS A 479 7.88 -28.35 16.60
CA CYS A 479 7.68 -27.14 15.80
C CYS A 479 7.05 -27.48 14.43
N ASN A 480 5.97 -26.79 14.09
CA ASN A 480 5.23 -26.91 12.82
C ASN A 480 5.99 -26.44 11.57
N LEU A 481 7.06 -25.66 11.72
CA LEU A 481 7.83 -25.14 10.58
C LEU A 481 9.08 -25.99 10.27
N CYS A 482 9.81 -26.48 11.27
CA CYS A 482 11.05 -27.24 11.05
C CYS A 482 11.09 -28.63 11.71
N TYR A 483 9.94 -29.11 12.20
CA TYR A 483 9.69 -30.45 12.75
C TYR A 483 10.55 -30.90 13.94
N ARG A 484 11.49 -30.08 14.42
CA ARG A 484 12.30 -30.36 15.61
C ARG A 484 11.46 -30.26 16.88
N VAL A 485 11.72 -31.17 17.81
CA VAL A 485 11.17 -31.17 19.16
C VAL A 485 11.94 -30.18 20.03
N ASN A 486 11.20 -29.49 20.89
CA ASN A 486 11.66 -28.49 21.86
C ASN A 486 10.95 -28.76 23.18
N ASP A 487 11.56 -28.33 24.27
CA ASP A 487 11.02 -28.47 25.60
C ASP A 487 10.07 -27.29 25.91
N VAL A 488 9.10 -27.51 26.80
CA VAL A 488 8.16 -26.51 27.33
C VAL A 488 8.73 -25.98 28.64
N PRO A 489 9.07 -24.68 28.74
CA PRO A 489 9.55 -24.11 30.01
C PRO A 489 8.46 -24.12 31.08
N ASP A 490 8.83 -24.27 32.36
CA ASP A 490 7.86 -24.34 33.47
C ASP A 490 6.99 -23.08 33.59
N GLU A 491 7.52 -21.90 33.25
CA GLU A 491 6.74 -20.65 33.16
C GLU A 491 5.57 -20.74 32.15
N PHE A 492 5.72 -21.57 31.10
CA PHE A 492 4.70 -21.80 30.09
C PHE A 492 3.64 -22.84 30.50
N MET A 493 3.88 -23.58 31.59
CA MET A 493 2.85 -24.45 32.20
C MET A 493 1.80 -23.64 32.97
N TYR A 494 2.11 -22.40 33.37
CA TYR A 494 1.15 -21.46 33.94
C TYR A 494 0.45 -20.63 32.86
N ASN A 495 -0.87 -20.49 32.96
CA ASN A 495 -1.67 -19.65 32.07
C ASN A 495 -1.96 -18.29 32.75
N PRO A 496 -1.43 -17.17 32.23
CA PRO A 496 -1.57 -15.86 32.89
C PRO A 496 -3.00 -15.28 32.83
N VAL A 497 -3.87 -15.81 31.97
CA VAL A 497 -5.25 -15.31 31.80
C VAL A 497 -6.23 -16.05 32.74
N SER A 498 -6.24 -17.39 32.71
CA SER A 498 -7.08 -18.21 33.59
C SER A 498 -6.53 -18.36 35.01
N ARG A 499 -5.22 -18.13 35.19
CA ARG A 499 -4.45 -18.43 36.41
C ARG A 499 -4.41 -19.92 36.77
N SER A 500 -4.65 -20.81 35.79
CA SER A 500 -4.46 -22.26 35.93
C SER A 500 -3.02 -22.71 35.64
N TYR A 501 -2.66 -23.91 36.07
CA TYR A 501 -1.35 -24.53 35.85
C TYR A 501 -1.53 -25.94 35.27
N GLY A 502 -0.61 -26.36 34.39
CA GLY A 502 -0.56 -27.72 33.81
C GLY A 502 -1.12 -27.84 32.38
N GLU A 503 -1.65 -26.75 31.80
CA GLU A 503 -2.35 -26.76 30.51
C GLU A 503 -1.67 -25.84 29.48
N PRO A 504 -0.46 -26.16 28.97
CA PRO A 504 0.28 -25.30 28.05
C PRO A 504 -0.44 -25.06 26.72
N HIS A 505 -1.38 -25.94 26.34
CA HIS A 505 -2.23 -25.77 25.16
C HIS A 505 -3.33 -24.71 25.34
N MET A 506 -3.73 -24.36 26.58
CA MET A 506 -4.74 -23.32 26.84
C MET A 506 -4.16 -21.90 26.84
N ARG A 507 -2.84 -21.74 26.67
CA ARG A 507 -2.20 -20.43 26.68
C ARG A 507 -2.58 -19.56 25.47
N PRO A 508 -2.65 -18.22 25.63
CA PRO A 508 -3.05 -17.32 24.54
C PRO A 508 -2.25 -17.47 23.26
N GLU A 509 -0.95 -17.78 23.36
CA GLU A 509 -0.05 -18.08 22.22
C GLU A 509 -0.48 -19.28 21.38
N VAL A 510 -1.15 -20.26 21.99
CA VAL A 510 -1.59 -21.51 21.34
C VAL A 510 -3.08 -21.43 20.95
N GLN A 511 -3.84 -20.54 21.58
CA GLN A 511 -5.26 -20.32 21.27
C GLN A 511 -5.50 -19.26 20.17
N ASN A 512 -4.48 -18.48 19.77
CA ASN A 512 -4.64 -17.37 18.82
C ASN A 512 -3.51 -17.35 17.77
N SER A 513 -3.86 -17.28 16.48
CA SER A 513 -2.91 -17.05 15.37
C SER A 513 -2.22 -15.69 15.42
N THR A 514 -2.90 -14.69 16.01
CA THR A 514 -2.48 -13.29 16.05
C THR A 514 -2.36 -12.82 17.50
N VAL A 515 -1.14 -12.50 17.93
CA VAL A 515 -0.80 -12.10 19.31
C VAL A 515 0.27 -11.01 19.33
N GLU A 516 0.42 -10.30 20.44
CA GLU A 516 1.45 -9.27 20.61
C GLU A 516 2.19 -9.39 21.96
N PHE A 517 3.45 -9.82 21.93
CA PHE A 517 4.28 -9.94 23.12
C PHE A 517 4.86 -8.58 23.55
N ILE A 518 4.94 -8.32 24.85
CA ILE A 518 5.88 -7.35 25.41
C ILE A 518 7.26 -8.01 25.45
N ALA A 519 8.28 -7.38 24.87
CA ALA A 519 9.60 -7.99 24.71
C ALA A 519 10.58 -7.61 25.83
N SER A 520 11.44 -8.57 26.19
CA SER A 520 12.56 -8.39 27.12
C SER A 520 13.69 -7.53 26.54
N SER A 521 14.68 -7.21 27.36
CA SER A 521 15.95 -6.55 26.97
C SER A 521 16.68 -7.25 25.83
N ASP A 522 16.51 -8.57 25.68
CA ASP A 522 17.17 -9.39 24.64
C ASP A 522 16.73 -9.04 23.21
N TYR A 523 15.70 -8.21 23.07
CA TYR A 523 15.16 -7.68 21.80
C TYR A 523 15.45 -6.18 21.61
N MET A 524 16.36 -5.62 22.42
CA MET A 524 16.74 -4.21 22.46
C MET A 524 18.27 -4.08 22.27
N LEU A 525 18.71 -3.48 21.16
CA LEU A 525 20.13 -3.13 20.95
C LEU A 525 20.54 -1.83 21.68
N ARG A 526 19.54 -1.03 22.04
CA ARG A 526 19.62 0.24 22.77
C ARG A 526 18.30 0.44 23.54
N PRO A 527 18.21 1.32 24.54
CA PRO A 527 16.95 1.67 25.17
C PRO A 527 15.89 2.11 24.14
N PRO A 528 14.61 1.70 24.26
CA PRO A 528 13.60 2.01 23.26
C PRO A 528 13.40 3.52 23.04
N GLN A 529 13.50 3.95 21.79
CA GLN A 529 13.46 5.38 21.44
C GLN A 529 12.15 6.06 21.89
N PRO A 530 12.17 7.39 22.18
CA PRO A 530 10.94 8.19 22.22
C PRO A 530 10.29 8.26 20.84
N ALA A 531 9.03 8.69 20.77
CA ALA A 531 8.48 9.10 19.48
C ALA A 531 9.12 10.44 19.08
N VAL A 532 9.72 10.50 17.90
CA VAL A 532 10.43 11.69 17.39
C VAL A 532 9.86 12.06 16.02
N TYR A 533 9.46 13.32 15.88
CA TYR A 533 8.81 13.85 14.68
C TYR A 533 9.52 15.08 14.16
N LEU A 534 9.94 15.06 12.89
CA LEU A 534 10.54 16.21 12.21
C LEU A 534 9.68 16.57 11.00
N PHE A 535 9.28 17.83 10.89
CA PHE A 535 8.54 18.35 9.74
C PHE A 535 9.47 19.18 8.87
N VAL A 536 9.48 18.93 7.56
CA VAL A 536 10.42 19.52 6.58
C VAL A 536 9.60 20.11 5.44
N LEU A 537 9.54 21.43 5.37
CA LEU A 537 8.48 22.16 4.66
C LEU A 537 9.05 23.07 3.55
N ASP A 538 8.67 22.80 2.30
CA ASP A 538 8.87 23.71 1.16
C ASP A 538 8.16 25.03 1.45
N VAL A 539 8.89 26.15 1.42
CA VAL A 539 8.36 27.52 1.61
C VAL A 539 8.70 28.46 0.46
N SER A 540 9.05 27.87 -0.70
CA SER A 540 9.19 28.61 -1.95
C SER A 540 7.88 29.31 -2.36
N HIS A 541 7.97 30.28 -3.27
CA HIS A 541 6.79 30.99 -3.81
C HIS A 541 5.71 30.02 -4.33
N ASN A 542 6.10 28.87 -4.90
CA ASN A 542 5.14 27.87 -5.37
C ASN A 542 4.37 27.21 -4.20
N ALA A 543 5.06 26.92 -3.09
CA ALA A 543 4.48 26.39 -1.88
C ALA A 543 3.54 27.38 -1.16
N VAL A 544 3.94 28.65 -1.13
CA VAL A 544 3.16 29.75 -0.55
C VAL A 544 1.87 29.97 -1.35
N GLU A 545 1.95 30.07 -2.68
CA GLU A 545 0.78 30.25 -3.57
C GLU A 545 -0.21 29.07 -3.47
N ALA A 546 0.30 27.83 -3.45
CA ALA A 546 -0.52 26.65 -3.24
C ALA A 546 -1.33 26.73 -1.93
N GLY A 547 -0.79 27.39 -0.90
CA GLY A 547 -1.42 27.67 0.39
C GLY A 547 -1.45 26.49 1.36
N TYR A 548 -0.72 25.41 1.08
CA TYR A 548 -0.74 24.19 1.90
C TYR A 548 -0.20 24.43 3.31
N LEU A 549 0.77 25.36 3.47
CA LEU A 549 1.46 25.60 4.74
C LEU A 549 0.48 25.98 5.86
N LYS A 550 -0.54 26.79 5.57
CA LYS A 550 -1.58 27.13 6.56
C LYS A 550 -2.37 25.90 6.97
N VAL A 551 -2.82 25.09 6.00
CA VAL A 551 -3.60 23.87 6.22
C VAL A 551 -2.83 22.87 7.07
N PHE A 552 -1.52 22.73 6.80
CA PHE A 552 -0.62 21.91 7.59
C PHE A 552 -0.50 22.43 9.03
N CYS A 553 -0.28 23.73 9.22
CA CYS A 553 -0.14 24.33 10.56
C CYS A 553 -1.44 24.24 11.36
N ASP A 554 -2.58 24.55 10.76
CA ASP A 554 -3.91 24.42 11.36
C ASP A 554 -4.16 22.96 11.82
N SER A 555 -3.97 22.00 10.91
CA SER A 555 -4.19 20.58 11.20
C SER A 555 -3.23 20.03 12.25
N LEU A 556 -1.97 20.50 12.28
CA LEU A 556 -1.02 20.10 13.32
C LEU A 556 -1.35 20.72 14.69
N LEU A 557 -1.84 21.97 14.74
CA LEU A 557 -2.35 22.59 15.97
C LEU A 557 -3.56 21.82 16.54
N GLU A 558 -4.53 21.45 15.70
CA GLU A 558 -5.73 20.68 16.08
C GLU A 558 -5.43 19.26 16.58
N ASN A 559 -4.30 18.68 16.18
CA ASN A 559 -3.94 17.29 16.45
C ASN A 559 -2.70 17.13 17.35
N LEU A 560 -2.09 18.22 17.82
CA LEU A 560 -0.83 18.23 18.58
C LEU A 560 -0.88 17.32 19.82
N ASP A 561 -1.94 17.43 20.62
CA ASP A 561 -2.16 16.63 21.82
C ASP A 561 -2.68 15.20 21.52
N LYS A 562 -3.07 14.93 20.27
CA LYS A 562 -3.52 13.61 19.78
C LYS A 562 -2.36 12.75 19.22
N MET A 563 -1.18 13.34 18.98
CA MET A 563 -0.06 12.65 18.34
C MET A 563 0.43 11.43 19.17
N PRO A 564 0.75 10.28 18.56
CA PRO A 564 1.24 9.11 19.27
C PRO A 564 2.57 9.38 19.98
N GLY A 565 2.55 9.39 21.31
CA GLY A 565 3.73 9.72 22.10
C GLY A 565 3.63 9.42 23.59
N ASP A 566 4.74 9.58 24.31
CA ASP A 566 4.82 9.62 25.77
C ASP A 566 5.45 10.95 26.22
N SER A 567 5.73 11.13 27.52
CA SER A 567 6.28 12.40 28.03
C SER A 567 7.69 12.74 27.55
N ARG A 568 8.33 11.86 26.77
CA ARG A 568 9.64 12.06 26.12
C ARG A 568 9.53 12.44 24.64
N THR A 569 8.31 12.58 24.09
CA THR A 569 8.10 12.84 22.67
C THR A 569 8.79 14.12 22.22
N ARG A 570 9.62 14.02 21.17
CA ARG A 570 10.34 15.17 20.61
C ARG A 570 9.73 15.61 19.28
N VAL A 571 9.74 16.92 19.04
CA VAL A 571 9.32 17.55 17.79
C VAL A 571 10.40 18.52 17.30
N GLY A 572 10.53 18.66 15.98
CA GLY A 572 11.36 19.67 15.34
C GLY A 572 10.78 20.10 14.00
N PHE A 573 11.25 21.25 13.51
CA PHE A 573 10.76 21.87 12.28
C PHE A 573 11.93 22.40 11.45
N LEU A 574 11.87 22.15 10.14
CA LEU A 574 12.67 22.77 9.10
C LEU A 574 11.74 23.42 8.07
N THR A 575 12.13 24.58 7.55
CA THR A 575 11.59 25.09 6.27
C THR A 575 12.74 25.27 5.28
N PHE A 576 12.47 25.26 3.98
CA PHE A 576 13.52 25.42 2.95
C PHE A 576 13.00 26.07 1.67
N ASP A 577 13.90 26.80 1.00
CA ASP A 577 13.68 27.47 -0.28
C ASP A 577 14.98 27.48 -1.13
N SER A 578 15.66 28.60 -1.28
CA SER A 578 17.07 28.64 -1.71
C SER A 578 18.02 28.27 -0.56
N THR A 579 17.61 28.38 0.70
CA THR A 579 18.40 28.04 1.89
C THR A 579 17.67 27.04 2.80
N VAL A 580 18.31 26.63 3.91
CA VAL A 580 17.71 25.73 4.92
C VAL A 580 17.51 26.49 6.23
N HIS A 581 16.30 26.44 6.77
CA HIS A 581 15.92 27.12 8.00
C HIS A 581 15.65 26.11 9.13
N PHE A 582 16.28 26.33 10.28
CA PHE A 582 16.03 25.59 11.51
C PHE A 582 15.28 26.48 12.51
N TYR A 583 14.45 25.90 13.38
CA TYR A 583 13.75 26.64 14.43
C TYR A 583 14.19 26.20 15.82
N ASN A 584 14.89 27.09 16.54
CA ASN A 584 15.18 26.91 17.95
C ASN A 584 13.92 27.19 18.78
N LEU A 585 13.54 26.18 19.56
CA LEU A 585 12.32 26.10 20.37
C LEU A 585 12.64 25.71 21.82
N GLN A 586 13.90 25.84 22.26
CA GLN A 586 14.33 25.43 23.60
C GLN A 586 13.49 26.07 24.72
N GLU A 587 13.28 25.33 25.81
CA GLU A 587 12.58 25.83 27.00
C GLU A 587 13.26 27.11 27.54
N GLY A 588 12.44 28.08 27.98
CA GLY A 588 12.91 29.38 28.48
C GLY A 588 13.05 30.48 27.42
N LEU A 589 12.88 30.18 26.12
CA LEU A 589 12.64 31.23 25.12
C LEU A 589 11.24 31.85 25.29
N SER A 590 11.12 33.14 24.98
CA SER A 590 9.83 33.86 24.92
C SER A 590 9.17 33.86 23.54
N GLN A 591 9.90 33.44 22.50
CA GLN A 591 9.43 33.28 21.13
C GLN A 591 10.37 32.34 20.36
N PRO A 592 9.90 31.64 19.31
CA PRO A 592 10.76 30.85 18.41
C PRO A 592 11.89 31.68 17.80
N GLN A 593 13.05 31.05 17.58
CA GLN A 593 14.19 31.67 16.89
C GLN A 593 14.52 30.93 15.61
N MET A 594 14.43 31.61 14.46
CA MET A 594 14.79 31.08 13.15
C MET A 594 16.30 31.21 12.90
N LEU A 595 16.94 30.10 12.53
CA LEU A 595 18.36 30.01 12.22
C LEU A 595 18.53 29.62 10.75
N VAL A 596 19.07 30.52 9.94
CA VAL A 596 19.24 30.34 8.48
C VAL A 596 20.63 29.78 8.20
N VAL A 597 20.70 28.69 7.43
CA VAL A 597 21.94 28.13 6.89
C VAL A 597 21.88 28.22 5.36
N SER A 598 22.68 29.14 4.82
CA SER A 598 22.78 29.42 3.38
C SER A 598 23.85 28.58 2.67
N ASP A 599 24.75 27.93 3.41
CA ASP A 599 25.63 26.90 2.84
C ASP A 599 24.83 25.59 2.70
N ILE A 600 24.44 25.31 1.46
CA ILE A 600 23.65 24.15 1.10
C ILE A 600 24.50 22.97 0.60
N ASP A 601 25.82 23.15 0.48
CA ASP A 601 26.75 22.13 0.00
C ASP A 601 27.39 21.36 1.18
N ASP A 602 27.61 22.00 2.34
CA ASP A 602 27.77 21.30 3.63
C ASP A 602 26.86 21.87 4.74
N VAL A 603 25.57 21.54 4.68
CA VAL A 603 24.59 21.92 5.71
C VAL A 603 24.97 21.33 7.06
N PHE A 604 25.42 22.15 8.00
CA PHE A 604 25.67 21.78 9.39
C PHE A 604 24.40 21.89 10.26
N ILE A 605 24.43 21.30 11.46
CA ILE A 605 23.37 21.42 12.46
C ILE A 605 23.80 22.45 13.51
N PRO A 606 23.12 23.60 13.68
CA PRO A 606 23.54 24.64 14.61
C PRO A 606 23.59 24.19 16.09
N SER A 607 22.64 23.35 16.51
CA SER A 607 22.54 22.75 17.84
C SER A 607 21.50 21.62 17.78
N HIS A 608 21.69 20.49 18.47
CA HIS A 608 20.75 19.36 18.36
C HIS A 608 19.57 19.49 19.33
N ASP A 609 19.83 19.64 20.63
CA ASP A 609 18.77 19.62 21.67
C ASP A 609 17.84 20.83 21.64
N SER A 610 18.29 21.97 21.11
CA SER A 610 17.46 23.18 20.95
C SER A 610 16.55 23.15 19.71
N LEU A 611 16.76 22.18 18.81
CA LEU A 611 15.97 21.99 17.58
C LEU A 611 15.04 20.77 17.64
N MET A 612 15.46 19.69 18.32
CA MET A 612 14.64 18.49 18.56
C MET A 612 14.14 18.47 20.02
N VAL A 613 13.22 19.38 20.31
CA VAL A 613 12.75 19.72 21.67
C VAL A 613 11.63 18.79 22.15
N ASN A 614 11.43 18.70 23.46
CA ASN A 614 10.31 17.94 24.02
C ASN A 614 8.98 18.68 23.76
N LEU A 615 8.04 18.00 23.10
CA LEU A 615 6.74 18.55 22.75
C LEU A 615 5.92 19.00 23.97
N LYS A 616 6.13 18.40 25.14
CA LYS A 616 5.42 18.77 26.37
C LYS A 616 5.98 20.04 27.01
N GLU A 617 7.30 20.22 27.01
CA GLU A 617 7.99 21.35 27.64
C GLU A 617 7.89 22.59 26.74
N SER A 618 8.16 22.44 25.45
CA SER A 618 8.16 23.55 24.47
C SER A 618 6.80 23.78 23.80
N ARG A 619 5.70 23.29 24.38
CA ARG A 619 4.37 23.21 23.71
C ARG A 619 3.86 24.54 23.18
N GLU A 620 4.00 25.62 23.96
CA GLU A 620 3.49 26.92 23.55
C GLU A 620 4.40 27.58 22.50
N LEU A 621 5.73 27.43 22.58
CA LEU A 621 6.66 27.84 21.51
C LEU A 621 6.38 27.11 20.19
N VAL A 622 6.01 25.83 20.23
CA VAL A 622 5.58 25.06 19.04
C VAL A 622 4.30 25.65 18.44
N LYS A 623 3.33 26.07 19.27
CA LYS A 623 2.11 26.75 18.79
C LYS A 623 2.39 28.12 18.21
N ASP A 624 3.26 28.92 18.84
CA ASP A 624 3.65 30.24 18.37
C ASP A 624 4.33 30.14 17.00
N LEU A 625 5.18 29.12 16.81
CA LEU A 625 5.78 28.80 15.52
C LEU A 625 4.72 28.44 14.47
N LEU A 626 3.82 27.50 14.77
CA LEU A 626 2.77 27.07 13.83
C LEU A 626 1.79 28.20 13.49
N THR A 627 1.52 29.11 14.42
CA THR A 627 0.65 30.27 14.21
C THR A 627 1.33 31.34 13.33
N SER A 628 2.65 31.51 13.47
CA SER A 628 3.43 32.50 12.72
C SER A 628 3.95 32.01 11.35
N LEU A 629 4.18 30.71 11.19
CA LEU A 629 4.76 30.10 9.97
C LEU A 629 4.09 30.55 8.66
N PRO A 630 2.74 30.50 8.51
CA PRO A 630 2.09 30.94 7.28
C PRO A 630 2.26 32.43 6.99
N ALA A 631 2.38 33.27 8.03
CA ALA A 631 2.58 34.71 7.89
C ALA A 631 4.02 35.06 7.51
N MET A 632 5.02 34.38 8.09
CA MET A 632 6.46 34.64 7.83
C MET A 632 6.82 34.53 6.35
N PHE A 633 6.26 33.55 5.63
CA PHE A 633 6.56 33.34 4.21
C PHE A 633 5.50 33.93 3.24
N SER A 634 4.47 34.60 3.76
CA SER A 634 3.31 35.10 2.97
C SER A 634 3.65 36.10 1.85
N GLN A 635 4.87 36.64 1.82
CA GLN A 635 5.39 37.53 0.78
C GLN A 635 6.71 37.02 0.16
N SER A 636 7.04 35.74 0.34
CA SER A 636 8.26 35.12 -0.21
C SER A 636 8.29 35.21 -1.72
N ARG A 637 9.47 35.52 -2.26
CA ARG A 637 9.75 35.56 -3.72
C ARG A 637 10.76 34.50 -4.15
N GLU A 638 11.24 33.67 -3.21
CA GLU A 638 12.19 32.61 -3.49
C GLU A 638 11.55 31.52 -4.34
N THR A 639 12.00 31.34 -5.57
CA THR A 639 11.48 30.31 -6.49
C THR A 639 12.23 28.99 -6.38
N HIS A 640 13.37 28.96 -5.68
CA HIS A 640 14.19 27.77 -5.51
C HIS A 640 13.67 26.83 -4.41
N SER A 641 14.10 25.57 -4.49
CA SER A 641 13.73 24.48 -3.57
C SER A 641 14.91 23.53 -3.38
N ALA A 642 15.70 23.75 -2.33
CA ALA A 642 16.89 22.99 -1.93
C ALA A 642 16.54 21.72 -1.11
N LEU A 643 15.65 20.87 -1.64
CA LEU A 643 15.13 19.69 -0.92
C LEU A 643 16.25 18.73 -0.49
N GLY A 644 17.22 18.42 -1.36
CA GLY A 644 18.30 17.48 -1.02
C GLY A 644 19.12 17.92 0.20
N PRO A 645 19.65 19.16 0.22
CA PRO A 645 20.26 19.78 1.39
C PRO A 645 19.38 19.75 2.65
N ALA A 646 18.08 20.06 2.52
CA ALA A 646 17.14 20.00 3.65
C ALA A 646 16.93 18.56 4.19
N LEU A 647 16.94 17.54 3.31
CA LEU A 647 16.88 16.13 3.71
C LEU A 647 18.21 15.63 4.31
N GLN A 648 19.35 16.14 3.85
CA GLN A 648 20.66 15.86 4.46
C GLN A 648 20.75 16.48 5.87
N ALA A 649 20.20 17.68 6.07
CA ALA A 649 20.03 18.29 7.37
C ALA A 649 19.10 17.46 8.27
N ALA A 650 17.94 17.04 7.77
CA ALA A 650 17.01 16.18 8.49
C ALA A 650 17.65 14.84 8.91
N PHE A 651 18.46 14.22 8.03
CA PHE A 651 19.25 13.03 8.36
C PHE A 651 20.29 13.30 9.46
N LYS A 652 21.14 14.33 9.32
CA LYS A 652 22.15 14.71 10.32
C LYS A 652 21.48 14.95 11.70
N LEU A 653 20.37 15.68 11.74
CA LEU A 653 19.61 16.03 12.95
C LEU A 653 18.94 14.83 13.63
N MET A 654 18.33 13.93 12.86
CA MET A 654 17.58 12.77 13.38
C MET A 654 18.47 11.57 13.72
N SER A 655 19.67 11.47 13.15
CA SER A 655 20.61 10.35 13.30
C SER A 655 20.80 9.83 14.73
N PRO A 656 20.93 10.67 15.79
CA PRO A 656 21.12 10.17 17.16
C PRO A 656 19.95 9.36 17.73
N THR A 657 18.72 9.61 17.24
CA THR A 657 17.49 9.01 17.81
C THR A 657 16.76 8.08 16.86
N GLY A 658 16.76 8.36 15.55
CA GLY A 658 15.75 7.83 14.64
C GLY A 658 14.43 8.59 14.78
N GLY A 659 13.37 8.10 14.14
CA GLY A 659 12.03 8.69 14.22
C GLY A 659 11.33 8.78 12.87
N ARG A 660 10.45 9.77 12.71
CA ARG A 660 9.68 10.03 11.49
C ARG A 660 9.95 11.44 10.95
N VAL A 661 10.38 11.54 9.70
CA VAL A 661 10.49 12.79 8.94
C VAL A 661 9.29 12.91 8.02
N SER A 662 8.61 14.06 8.05
CA SER A 662 7.43 14.36 7.22
C SER A 662 7.80 15.49 6.25
N VAL A 663 7.94 15.16 4.97
CA VAL A 663 8.43 16.07 3.92
C VAL A 663 7.27 16.61 3.11
N PHE A 664 7.17 17.94 2.98
CA PHE A 664 6.18 18.60 2.14
C PHE A 664 6.89 19.33 1.00
N GLN A 665 6.54 18.99 -0.24
CA GLN A 665 7.20 19.46 -1.46
C GLN A 665 6.12 19.86 -2.49
N THR A 666 6.24 21.02 -3.15
CA THR A 666 5.24 21.44 -4.15
C THR A 666 5.77 21.55 -5.58
N GLN A 667 7.09 21.53 -5.77
CA GLN A 667 7.71 21.60 -7.09
C GLN A 667 8.90 20.63 -7.27
N LEU A 668 9.50 20.63 -8.47
CA LEU A 668 10.73 19.90 -8.76
C LEU A 668 11.92 20.51 -7.96
N PRO A 669 12.71 19.72 -7.20
CA PRO A 669 13.89 20.23 -6.52
C PRO A 669 14.91 20.85 -7.48
N SER A 670 15.18 22.14 -7.31
CA SER A 670 15.86 22.98 -8.31
C SER A 670 17.27 23.41 -7.91
N LEU A 671 17.68 23.20 -6.66
CA LEU A 671 18.95 23.69 -6.11
C LEU A 671 19.63 22.65 -5.20
N GLY A 672 20.97 22.74 -5.09
CA GLY A 672 21.79 21.87 -4.23
C GLY A 672 21.94 20.44 -4.72
N ALA A 673 22.38 19.56 -3.81
CA ALA A 673 22.45 18.12 -4.04
C ALA A 673 21.06 17.52 -4.33
N GLY A 674 21.01 16.45 -5.13
CA GLY A 674 19.75 15.79 -5.48
C GLY A 674 18.79 16.61 -6.36
N LYS A 675 19.19 17.79 -6.86
CA LYS A 675 18.40 18.57 -7.83
C LYS A 675 18.04 17.74 -9.06
N LEU A 676 16.83 17.94 -9.58
CA LEU A 676 16.25 17.15 -10.67
C LEU A 676 16.08 18.02 -11.93
N GLN A 677 15.66 17.40 -13.03
CA GLN A 677 15.43 18.06 -14.32
C GLN A 677 14.05 17.66 -14.86
N SER A 678 13.38 18.57 -15.57
CA SER A 678 12.05 18.34 -16.14
C SER A 678 12.12 17.42 -17.36
N ARG A 679 12.31 16.12 -17.11
CA ARG A 679 12.52 15.06 -18.11
C ARG A 679 11.24 14.42 -18.66
N GLU A 680 10.04 14.74 -18.16
CA GLU A 680 8.80 14.28 -18.81
C GLU A 680 8.60 15.01 -20.15
N ASP A 681 8.51 14.28 -21.27
CA ASP A 681 8.02 14.80 -22.54
C ASP A 681 6.48 14.75 -22.58
N PRO A 682 5.77 15.89 -22.58
CA PRO A 682 4.30 15.91 -22.62
C PRO A 682 3.70 15.22 -23.83
N ASN A 683 4.41 15.16 -24.96
CA ASN A 683 3.95 14.55 -26.21
C ASN A 683 3.93 13.01 -26.14
N GLN A 684 4.69 12.41 -25.23
CA GLN A 684 4.77 10.95 -25.06
C GLN A 684 3.79 10.41 -24.01
N ARG A 685 2.97 11.25 -23.36
CA ARG A 685 2.00 10.84 -22.31
C ARG A 685 0.95 9.82 -22.78
N SER A 686 0.66 9.76 -24.08
CA SER A 686 -0.23 8.78 -24.75
C SER A 686 0.52 7.70 -25.54
N SER A 687 1.85 7.59 -25.38
CA SER A 687 2.68 6.62 -26.10
C SER A 687 2.18 5.17 -25.92
N THR A 688 2.13 4.44 -27.04
CA THR A 688 1.97 2.98 -27.07
C THR A 688 3.30 2.24 -27.16
N LYS A 689 4.40 2.95 -27.44
CA LYS A 689 5.76 2.38 -27.63
C LYS A 689 6.56 2.24 -26.33
N GLY A 690 5.93 2.44 -25.18
CA GLY A 690 6.56 2.46 -23.85
C GLY A 690 6.55 3.84 -23.20
N VAL A 691 6.97 3.88 -21.93
CA VAL A 691 6.99 5.08 -21.07
C VAL A 691 8.44 5.37 -20.68
N GLN A 692 8.93 6.55 -21.05
CA GLN A 692 10.27 7.01 -20.69
C GLN A 692 10.36 7.40 -19.20
N HIS A 693 11.59 7.43 -18.66
CA HIS A 693 11.92 8.02 -17.36
C HIS A 693 11.17 7.46 -16.13
N LEU A 694 10.62 6.24 -16.23
CA LEU A 694 9.91 5.56 -15.15
C LEU A 694 10.81 5.17 -13.95
N GLY A 695 12.11 4.97 -14.19
CA GLY A 695 13.13 4.82 -13.15
C GLY A 695 13.68 6.18 -12.67
N PRO A 696 14.24 6.27 -11.45
CA PRO A 696 14.77 7.51 -10.88
C PRO A 696 15.89 8.12 -11.73
N ALA A 697 16.02 9.46 -11.71
CA ALA A 697 17.08 10.20 -12.43
C ALA A 697 18.44 10.12 -11.72
N THR A 698 18.45 9.91 -10.41
CA THR A 698 19.63 9.87 -9.55
C THR A 698 19.42 8.86 -8.42
N ASP A 699 20.50 8.25 -7.95
CA ASP A 699 20.52 7.38 -6.78
C ASP A 699 20.45 8.16 -5.44
N PHE A 700 20.65 9.49 -5.44
CA PHE A 700 20.69 10.34 -4.24
C PHE A 700 19.58 10.03 -3.22
N TYR A 701 18.32 10.07 -3.65
CA TYR A 701 17.16 9.82 -2.77
C TYR A 701 17.09 8.37 -2.27
N LYS A 702 17.60 7.41 -3.05
CA LYS A 702 17.71 6.00 -2.64
C LYS A 702 18.84 5.79 -1.64
N LYS A 703 20.01 6.38 -1.88
CA LYS A 703 21.16 6.32 -0.96
C LYS A 703 20.80 6.91 0.40
N LEU A 704 20.27 8.13 0.40
CA LEU A 704 19.83 8.82 1.61
C LEU A 704 18.76 8.03 2.39
N ALA A 705 17.83 7.36 1.70
CA ALA A 705 16.85 6.49 2.34
C ALA A 705 17.48 5.24 3.00
N LEU A 706 18.53 4.67 2.42
CA LEU A 706 19.28 3.56 3.02
C LEU A 706 20.07 4.01 4.25
N ASP A 707 20.68 5.21 4.20
CA ASP A 707 21.35 5.84 5.34
C ASP A 707 20.35 6.12 6.49
N CYS A 708 19.19 6.71 6.17
CA CYS A 708 18.06 6.89 7.09
C CYS A 708 17.56 5.56 7.70
N SER A 709 17.41 4.51 6.87
CA SER A 709 17.00 3.16 7.30
C SER A 709 18.08 2.45 8.14
N GLY A 710 19.35 2.91 8.04
CA GLY A 710 20.41 2.63 9.01
C GLY A 710 20.09 3.19 10.39
N GLN A 711 19.83 4.49 10.47
CA GLN A 711 19.60 5.23 11.73
C GLN A 711 18.15 5.18 12.25
N GLN A 712 17.31 4.28 11.73
CA GLN A 712 15.91 4.11 12.16
C GLN A 712 15.04 5.35 11.91
N ILE A 713 15.33 6.09 10.84
CA ILE A 713 14.57 7.23 10.34
C ILE A 713 13.67 6.78 9.17
N GLY A 714 12.35 6.92 9.32
CA GLY A 714 11.40 6.82 8.21
C GLY A 714 11.14 8.19 7.59
N VAL A 715 11.00 8.27 6.27
CA VAL A 715 10.75 9.53 5.55
C VAL A 715 9.44 9.45 4.76
N ASP A 716 8.38 10.06 5.26
CA ASP A 716 7.10 10.20 4.57
C ASP A 716 7.12 11.41 3.62
N LEU A 717 6.65 11.25 2.38
CA LEU A 717 6.62 12.30 1.35
C LEU A 717 5.18 12.74 1.04
N PHE A 718 4.91 14.04 1.18
CA PHE A 718 3.71 14.72 0.72
C PHE A 718 4.08 15.60 -0.50
N LEU A 719 3.69 15.17 -1.69
CA LEU A 719 3.90 15.90 -2.94
C LEU A 719 2.60 16.61 -3.37
N LEU A 720 2.63 17.93 -3.43
CA LEU A 720 1.45 18.77 -3.70
C LEU A 720 1.58 19.53 -5.05
N SER A 721 2.20 18.91 -6.04
CA SER A 721 2.66 19.62 -7.23
C SER A 721 1.59 19.89 -8.29
N SER A 722 1.63 21.09 -8.86
CA SER A 722 0.78 21.48 -10.00
C SER A 722 1.39 21.14 -11.37
N GLN A 723 2.70 20.92 -11.41
CA GLN A 723 3.49 20.50 -12.56
C GLN A 723 4.25 19.20 -12.27
N TYR A 724 4.98 18.69 -13.28
CA TYR A 724 5.88 17.56 -13.13
C TYR A 724 6.97 17.84 -12.08
N ALA A 725 7.11 16.93 -11.11
CA ALA A 725 8.06 17.02 -10.00
C ALA A 725 8.97 15.77 -9.86
N ASP A 726 8.89 14.86 -10.83
CA ASP A 726 9.68 13.63 -10.91
C ASP A 726 9.56 12.72 -9.67
N LEU A 727 8.32 12.30 -9.40
CA LEU A 727 7.99 11.38 -8.32
C LEU A 727 8.74 10.04 -8.43
N ALA A 728 9.19 9.63 -9.62
CA ALA A 728 10.05 8.43 -9.77
C ALA A 728 11.37 8.55 -9.00
N SER A 729 11.95 9.76 -8.96
CA SER A 729 13.11 10.08 -8.14
C SER A 729 12.74 10.31 -6.68
N LEU A 730 11.75 11.18 -6.41
CA LEU A 730 11.41 11.58 -5.04
C LEU A 730 10.88 10.42 -4.18
N ALA A 731 10.04 9.54 -4.75
CA ALA A 731 9.47 8.40 -4.05
C ALA A 731 10.52 7.41 -3.52
N CYS A 732 11.75 7.43 -4.04
CA CYS A 732 12.84 6.63 -3.50
C CYS A 732 13.13 6.95 -2.02
N VAL A 733 12.93 8.20 -1.58
CA VAL A 733 13.21 8.58 -0.18
C VAL A 733 12.34 7.78 0.82
N SER A 734 11.06 7.58 0.47
CA SER A 734 10.10 6.82 1.27
C SER A 734 10.18 5.32 1.03
N LYS A 735 10.35 4.89 -0.23
CA LYS A 735 10.38 3.47 -0.63
C LYS A 735 11.42 2.67 0.15
N TYR A 736 12.64 3.19 0.32
CA TYR A 736 13.72 2.44 0.98
C TYR A 736 13.87 2.76 2.49
N SER A 737 13.15 3.76 3.00
CA SER A 737 13.09 4.09 4.45
C SER A 737 11.86 3.51 5.18
N ALA A 738 10.99 2.78 4.47
CA ALA A 738 9.67 2.34 4.96
C ALA A 738 8.70 3.50 5.31
N GLY A 739 8.82 4.63 4.60
CA GLY A 739 7.87 5.74 4.66
C GLY A 739 6.67 5.57 3.72
N SER A 740 5.67 6.43 3.91
CA SER A 740 4.46 6.58 3.08
C SER A 740 4.68 7.62 1.98
N ILE A 741 3.87 7.59 0.93
CA ILE A 741 3.86 8.58 -0.15
C ILE A 741 2.44 9.08 -0.33
N PHE A 742 2.24 10.39 -0.32
CA PHE A 742 0.96 11.06 -0.54
C PHE A 742 1.10 12.04 -1.71
N TYR A 743 0.13 12.03 -2.63
CA TYR A 743 0.15 12.89 -3.82
C TYR A 743 -1.17 13.66 -3.98
N TYR A 744 -1.06 14.96 -4.24
CA TYR A 744 -2.16 15.91 -4.40
C TYR A 744 -1.97 16.69 -5.71
N PRO A 745 -2.31 16.09 -6.87
CA PRO A 745 -2.07 16.69 -8.18
C PRO A 745 -2.81 18.01 -8.32
N SER A 746 -2.08 19.07 -8.67
CA SER A 746 -2.61 20.43 -8.81
C SER A 746 -3.36 20.91 -7.57
N PHE A 747 -2.82 20.62 -6.38
CA PHE A 747 -3.27 21.19 -5.11
C PHE A 747 -3.27 22.73 -5.17
N HIS A 748 -4.36 23.34 -4.68
CA HIS A 748 -4.45 24.77 -4.46
C HIS A 748 -5.60 25.05 -3.49
N HIS A 749 -5.37 25.78 -2.41
CA HIS A 749 -6.37 26.02 -1.37
C HIS A 749 -7.68 26.66 -1.90
N VAL A 750 -7.60 27.73 -2.72
CA VAL A 750 -8.77 28.31 -3.42
C VAL A 750 -9.25 27.46 -4.60
N HIS A 751 -8.38 27.17 -5.57
CA HIS A 751 -8.79 26.66 -6.89
C HIS A 751 -9.04 25.14 -6.95
N ASN A 752 -8.61 24.37 -5.95
CA ASN A 752 -8.82 22.92 -5.89
C ASN A 752 -9.23 22.45 -4.48
N PRO A 753 -10.44 22.83 -4.02
CA PRO A 753 -10.92 22.53 -2.67
C PRO A 753 -11.11 21.02 -2.41
N ALA A 754 -11.19 20.19 -3.44
CA ALA A 754 -11.23 18.74 -3.30
C ALA A 754 -9.88 18.19 -2.79
N GLN A 755 -8.74 18.67 -3.33
CA GLN A 755 -7.42 18.29 -2.81
C GLN A 755 -7.14 18.90 -1.43
N LEU A 756 -7.70 20.07 -1.12
CA LEU A 756 -7.69 20.65 0.22
C LEU A 756 -8.38 19.72 1.26
N GLN A 757 -9.64 19.34 0.99
CA GLN A 757 -10.41 18.44 1.88
C GLN A 757 -9.73 17.07 2.03
N LYS A 758 -9.14 16.54 0.94
CA LYS A 758 -8.34 15.31 0.98
C LYS A 758 -7.13 15.46 1.90
N LEU A 759 -6.32 16.51 1.72
CA LEU A 759 -5.13 16.76 2.56
C LEU A 759 -5.50 16.86 4.04
N GLN A 760 -6.58 17.56 4.40
CA GLN A 760 -7.02 17.70 5.79
C GLN A 760 -7.34 16.33 6.44
N LYS A 761 -8.10 15.47 5.74
CA LYS A 761 -8.41 14.11 6.22
C LYS A 761 -7.18 13.21 6.30
N ASP A 762 -6.32 13.27 5.28
CA ASP A 762 -5.08 12.48 5.24
C ASP A 762 -4.14 12.89 6.38
N LEU A 763 -4.02 14.20 6.68
CA LEU A 763 -3.25 14.72 7.80
C LEU A 763 -3.83 14.28 9.15
N GLU A 764 -5.15 14.35 9.36
CA GLU A 764 -5.76 13.87 10.61
C GLU A 764 -5.45 12.39 10.86
N ARG A 765 -5.64 11.52 9.85
CA ARG A 765 -5.24 10.10 9.95
C ARG A 765 -3.73 9.96 10.17
N TYR A 766 -2.90 10.67 9.41
CA TYR A 766 -1.43 10.54 9.46
C TYR A 766 -0.80 11.01 10.78
N LEU A 767 -1.37 12.03 11.41
CA LEU A 767 -0.91 12.57 12.70
C LEU A 767 -1.41 11.74 13.88
N THR A 768 -2.59 11.12 13.80
CA THR A 768 -3.23 10.40 14.93
C THR A 768 -3.09 8.87 14.87
N ARG A 769 -2.87 8.27 13.69
CA ARG A 769 -2.72 6.81 13.54
C ARG A 769 -1.59 6.25 14.40
N LYS A 770 -1.74 4.99 14.84
CA LYS A 770 -0.68 4.28 15.56
C LYS A 770 0.61 4.24 14.74
N ILE A 771 1.76 4.17 15.41
CA ILE A 771 3.06 4.02 14.78
C ILE A 771 3.97 3.14 15.62
N GLY A 772 4.78 2.32 14.94
CA GLY A 772 5.93 1.64 15.50
C GLY A 772 7.23 2.20 14.91
N PHE A 773 8.26 2.35 15.74
CA PHE A 773 9.59 2.82 15.37
C PHE A 773 10.60 1.67 15.43
N GLU A 774 11.75 1.83 14.77
CA GLU A 774 12.91 0.92 14.80
C GLU A 774 12.49 -0.56 14.66
N ALA A 775 11.63 -0.82 13.68
CA ALA A 775 10.95 -2.08 13.50
C ALA A 775 11.68 -2.99 12.51
N VAL A 776 11.53 -4.30 12.73
CA VAL A 776 11.97 -5.33 11.79
C VAL A 776 10.89 -6.39 11.67
N MET A 777 10.64 -6.83 10.43
CA MET A 777 9.67 -7.88 10.14
C MET A 777 10.37 -9.06 9.50
N ARG A 778 10.15 -10.27 10.05
CA ARG A 778 10.66 -11.52 9.49
C ARG A 778 9.51 -12.47 9.19
N ILE A 779 9.50 -13.04 7.98
CA ILE A 779 8.54 -14.09 7.61
C ILE A 779 9.27 -15.43 7.60
N ARG A 780 8.77 -16.39 8.37
CA ARG A 780 9.21 -17.79 8.34
C ARG A 780 8.15 -18.65 7.65
N CYS A 781 8.58 -19.73 7.02
CA CYS A 781 7.71 -20.72 6.39
C CYS A 781 8.14 -22.15 6.79
N THR A 782 7.31 -23.13 6.48
CA THR A 782 7.60 -24.55 6.70
C THR A 782 8.75 -25.02 5.79
N LYS A 783 9.60 -25.93 6.29
CA LYS A 783 10.77 -26.49 5.58
C LYS A 783 10.34 -27.03 4.20
N GLY A 784 11.02 -26.56 3.16
CA GLY A 784 10.69 -26.82 1.76
C GLY A 784 10.04 -25.64 1.04
N LEU A 785 9.51 -24.66 1.77
CA LEU A 785 9.14 -23.35 1.24
C LEU A 785 10.28 -22.35 1.47
N SER A 786 10.39 -21.35 0.60
CA SER A 786 11.31 -20.22 0.76
C SER A 786 10.72 -18.88 0.31
N ILE A 787 11.29 -17.78 0.80
CA ILE A 787 10.87 -16.41 0.46
C ILE A 787 11.71 -15.92 -0.73
N HIS A 788 11.06 -15.60 -1.85
CA HIS A 788 11.71 -15.28 -3.11
C HIS A 788 11.84 -13.77 -3.36
N THR A 789 10.77 -13.00 -3.15
CA THR A 789 10.75 -11.56 -3.43
C THR A 789 9.74 -10.87 -2.51
N PHE A 790 10.12 -9.73 -1.94
CA PHE A 790 9.20 -8.84 -1.22
C PHE A 790 8.80 -7.67 -2.12
N HIS A 791 7.58 -7.17 -1.96
CA HIS A 791 7.07 -5.97 -2.60
C HIS A 791 6.42 -5.05 -1.56
N GLY A 792 6.81 -3.76 -1.55
CA GLY A 792 6.43 -2.78 -0.53
C GLY A 792 7.50 -1.73 -0.28
N ASN A 793 7.32 -0.89 0.74
CA ASN A 793 8.30 0.12 1.16
C ASN A 793 9.09 -0.40 2.38
N PHE A 794 10.38 -0.69 2.22
CA PHE A 794 11.28 -1.26 3.23
C PHE A 794 12.74 -1.23 2.77
N PHE A 795 13.67 -1.59 3.67
CA PHE A 795 15.02 -2.02 3.30
C PHE A 795 15.23 -3.51 3.63
N VAL A 796 15.54 -4.34 2.65
CA VAL A 796 15.84 -5.77 2.83
C VAL A 796 17.21 -5.94 3.51
N ARG A 797 17.27 -6.71 4.61
CA ARG A 797 18.51 -7.00 5.35
C ARG A 797 19.01 -8.44 5.17
N SER A 798 18.09 -9.38 4.98
CA SER A 798 18.34 -10.76 4.53
C SER A 798 17.14 -11.24 3.71
N THR A 799 17.26 -12.41 3.05
CA THR A 799 16.20 -13.02 2.23
C THR A 799 14.86 -13.21 2.95
N ASP A 800 14.83 -13.16 4.28
CA ASP A 800 13.64 -13.29 5.11
C ASP A 800 13.34 -12.07 6.01
N LEU A 801 14.20 -11.03 6.04
CA LEU A 801 14.16 -9.93 7.01
C LEU A 801 14.06 -8.55 6.35
N LEU A 802 13.00 -7.82 6.70
CA LEU A 802 12.80 -6.41 6.37
C LEU A 802 13.16 -5.50 7.54
N SER A 803 13.88 -4.42 7.23
CA SER A 803 14.09 -3.24 8.06
C SER A 803 12.98 -2.23 7.77
N LEU A 804 12.23 -1.85 8.82
CA LEU A 804 11.10 -0.95 8.77
C LEU A 804 11.37 0.19 9.77
N ALA A 805 12.06 1.25 9.33
CA ALA A 805 12.46 2.33 10.23
C ALA A 805 11.25 2.94 10.98
N ASN A 806 10.13 3.06 10.26
CA ASN A 806 8.79 3.15 10.86
C ASN A 806 7.90 2.02 10.32
N VAL A 807 6.81 1.73 11.05
CA VAL A 807 5.69 0.90 10.58
C VAL A 807 4.36 1.55 11.00
N ASN A 808 3.40 1.58 10.09
CA ASN A 808 2.11 2.25 10.27
C ASN A 808 0.94 1.26 9.97
N PRO A 809 -0.26 1.45 10.55
CA PRO A 809 -1.39 0.52 10.44
C PRO A 809 -2.05 0.49 9.05
N ASP A 810 -1.52 1.27 8.12
CA ASP A 810 -2.12 1.50 6.80
C ASP A 810 -1.34 0.78 5.70
N SER A 811 -0.07 0.42 5.96
CA SER A 811 0.82 -0.23 4.99
C SER A 811 0.69 -1.75 5.01
N ALA A 812 0.49 -2.33 3.84
CA ALA A 812 0.57 -3.76 3.56
C ALA A 812 1.82 -4.09 2.71
N PHE A 813 2.12 -5.37 2.59
CA PHE A 813 3.23 -5.90 1.80
C PHE A 813 2.79 -7.18 1.08
N ALA A 814 3.31 -7.41 -0.13
CA ALA A 814 3.13 -8.65 -0.88
C ALA A 814 4.47 -9.41 -0.99
N VAL A 815 4.44 -10.74 -1.06
CA VAL A 815 5.65 -11.57 -1.00
C VAL A 815 5.51 -12.80 -1.91
N GLN A 816 6.41 -12.98 -2.87
CA GLN A 816 6.50 -14.19 -3.69
C GLN A 816 7.19 -15.32 -2.90
N VAL A 817 6.67 -16.54 -3.02
CA VAL A 817 7.14 -17.74 -2.31
C VAL A 817 7.47 -18.85 -3.31
N SER A 818 8.55 -19.58 -3.07
CA SER A 818 9.03 -20.71 -3.87
C SER A 818 8.96 -22.02 -3.08
N ILE A 819 8.91 -23.14 -3.80
CA ILE A 819 9.02 -24.50 -3.24
C ILE A 819 10.40 -25.04 -3.64
N GLU A 820 11.28 -25.28 -2.67
CA GLU A 820 12.64 -25.79 -2.86
C GLU A 820 12.71 -27.30 -2.61
N ASP A 821 12.14 -27.78 -1.50
CA ASP A 821 11.96 -29.22 -1.23
C ASP A 821 10.51 -29.64 -1.47
N SER A 822 10.28 -30.93 -1.77
CA SER A 822 8.94 -31.51 -1.71
C SER A 822 8.35 -31.45 -0.30
N LEU A 823 7.08 -31.05 -0.20
CA LEU A 823 6.34 -30.97 1.07
C LEU A 823 5.66 -32.30 1.45
N ALA A 824 6.02 -33.42 0.81
CA ALA A 824 5.37 -34.72 0.99
C ALA A 824 5.37 -35.25 2.44
N ASP A 825 6.32 -34.82 3.27
CA ASP A 825 6.41 -35.19 4.70
C ASP A 825 5.35 -34.51 5.60
N SER A 826 4.50 -33.62 5.06
CA SER A 826 3.48 -32.91 5.82
C SER A 826 2.21 -32.62 5.00
N SER A 827 1.05 -32.85 5.62
CA SER A 827 -0.26 -32.42 5.09
C SER A 827 -0.56 -30.94 5.32
N LEU A 828 0.28 -30.22 6.07
CA LEU A 828 0.10 -28.81 6.42
C LEU A 828 1.36 -27.99 6.16
N ALA A 829 1.16 -26.79 5.60
CA ALA A 829 2.16 -25.74 5.47
C ALA A 829 1.79 -24.57 6.37
N CYS A 830 2.78 -23.94 6.99
CA CYS A 830 2.58 -22.82 7.92
C CYS A 830 3.50 -21.65 7.56
N PHE A 831 2.95 -20.44 7.62
CA PHE A 831 3.67 -19.17 7.47
C PHE A 831 3.54 -18.37 8.77
N GLN A 832 4.64 -17.81 9.25
CA GLN A 832 4.65 -16.97 10.45
C GLN A 832 5.38 -15.65 10.19
N ALA A 833 4.63 -14.55 10.16
CA ALA A 833 5.18 -13.21 10.16
C ALA A 833 5.37 -12.73 11.61
N ALA A 834 6.54 -12.18 11.92
CA ALA A 834 6.85 -11.59 13.22
C ALA A 834 7.42 -10.18 13.05
N LEU A 835 6.69 -9.19 13.56
CA LEU A 835 7.01 -7.75 13.53
C LEU A 835 7.48 -7.33 14.93
N LEU A 836 8.80 -7.19 15.11
CA LEU A 836 9.41 -6.61 16.31
C LEU A 836 9.49 -5.09 16.12
N TYR A 837 8.96 -4.30 17.05
CA TYR A 837 8.93 -2.83 16.95
C TYR A 837 8.96 -2.13 18.30
N THR A 838 9.27 -0.83 18.31
CA THR A 838 9.12 0.04 19.49
C THR A 838 7.84 0.85 19.35
N SER A 839 6.90 0.65 20.28
CA SER A 839 5.66 1.42 20.33
C SER A 839 5.90 2.87 20.78
N SER A 840 5.04 3.80 20.36
CA SER A 840 5.07 5.23 20.73
C SER A 840 4.96 5.54 22.24
N LYS A 841 4.85 4.51 23.10
CA LYS A 841 4.89 4.58 24.57
C LYS A 841 6.17 3.94 25.15
N GLY A 842 7.26 3.90 24.39
CA GLY A 842 8.57 3.41 24.82
C GLY A 842 8.66 1.90 25.11
N LYS A 843 7.67 1.08 24.73
CA LYS A 843 7.70 -0.37 24.94
C LYS A 843 8.08 -1.11 23.66
N ARG A 844 9.11 -1.96 23.73
CA ARG A 844 9.45 -2.94 22.69
C ARG A 844 8.38 -4.04 22.68
N ARG A 845 7.85 -4.37 21.50
CA ARG A 845 6.80 -5.38 21.31
C ARG A 845 7.07 -6.25 20.09
N ILE A 846 6.51 -7.45 20.08
CA ILE A 846 6.58 -8.38 18.94
C ILE A 846 5.15 -8.81 18.61
N ARG A 847 4.62 -8.31 17.48
CA ARG A 847 3.37 -8.83 16.92
C ARG A 847 3.66 -10.05 16.05
N VAL A 848 2.93 -11.13 16.25
CA VAL A 848 3.08 -12.39 15.50
C VAL A 848 1.76 -12.74 14.83
N HIS A 849 1.83 -13.13 13.56
CA HIS A 849 0.71 -13.67 12.78
C HIS A 849 1.11 -15.02 12.21
N THR A 850 0.35 -16.08 12.52
CA THR A 850 0.61 -17.43 12.01
C THR A 850 -0.57 -17.92 11.17
N LEU A 851 -0.33 -18.18 9.89
CA LEU A 851 -1.29 -18.73 8.91
C LEU A 851 -0.95 -20.20 8.67
N CYS A 852 -1.94 -21.09 8.75
CA CYS A 852 -1.84 -22.50 8.38
C CYS A 852 -2.70 -22.79 7.14
N LEU A 853 -2.23 -23.68 6.27
CA LEU A 853 -2.84 -24.06 4.99
C LEU A 853 -2.61 -25.57 4.72
N PRO A 854 -3.57 -26.29 4.10
CA PRO A 854 -3.35 -27.66 3.62
C PRO A 854 -2.30 -27.74 2.50
N VAL A 855 -1.64 -28.90 2.40
CA VAL A 855 -0.75 -29.27 1.29
C VAL A 855 -1.46 -30.30 0.41
N VAL A 856 -1.48 -30.06 -0.90
CA VAL A 856 -2.23 -30.87 -1.88
C VAL A 856 -1.34 -31.39 -3.02
N ASN A 857 -1.71 -32.54 -3.59
CA ASN A 857 -0.95 -33.18 -4.68
C ASN A 857 -1.70 -33.27 -6.02
N GLN A 858 -3.01 -32.95 -6.07
CA GLN A 858 -3.75 -32.84 -7.33
C GLN A 858 -3.85 -31.38 -7.80
N LEU A 859 -3.99 -31.20 -9.11
CA LEU A 859 -4.11 -29.89 -9.73
C LEU A 859 -5.52 -29.28 -9.55
N SER A 860 -6.54 -30.12 -9.40
CA SER A 860 -7.89 -29.72 -8.99
C SER A 860 -7.85 -28.89 -7.70
N ASP A 861 -7.17 -29.40 -6.68
CA ASP A 861 -7.27 -28.90 -5.31
C ASP A 861 -6.52 -27.57 -5.18
N VAL A 862 -5.44 -27.40 -5.95
CA VAL A 862 -4.71 -26.11 -6.11
C VAL A 862 -5.61 -25.05 -6.72
N TYR A 863 -6.43 -25.40 -7.72
CA TYR A 863 -7.39 -24.47 -8.32
C TYR A 863 -8.61 -24.21 -7.41
N ALA A 864 -9.08 -25.21 -6.65
CA ALA A 864 -10.15 -25.02 -5.67
C ALA A 864 -9.76 -24.02 -4.57
N GLY A 865 -8.49 -24.07 -4.13
CA GLY A 865 -7.92 -23.14 -3.16
C GLY A 865 -7.38 -21.83 -3.76
N ALA A 866 -7.67 -21.47 -5.01
CA ALA A 866 -7.11 -20.27 -5.63
C ALA A 866 -7.79 -18.99 -5.16
N ASP A 867 -7.02 -18.04 -4.60
CA ASP A 867 -7.51 -16.72 -4.20
C ASP A 867 -7.27 -15.70 -5.33
N VAL A 868 -8.29 -15.55 -6.19
CA VAL A 868 -8.23 -14.69 -7.38
C VAL A 868 -7.88 -13.23 -7.07
N GLN A 869 -8.33 -12.67 -5.94
CA GLN A 869 -8.01 -11.29 -5.53
C GLN A 869 -6.53 -11.18 -5.12
N ALA A 870 -6.04 -12.14 -4.34
CA ALA A 870 -4.64 -12.19 -3.92
C ALA A 870 -3.70 -12.42 -5.13
N ILE A 871 -4.08 -13.30 -6.06
CA ILE A 871 -3.37 -13.56 -7.32
C ILE A 871 -3.27 -12.27 -8.14
N THR A 872 -4.39 -11.56 -8.36
CA THR A 872 -4.40 -10.26 -9.06
C THR A 872 -3.48 -9.23 -8.38
N CYS A 873 -3.54 -9.09 -7.05
CA CYS A 873 -2.72 -8.12 -6.33
C CYS A 873 -1.21 -8.44 -6.35
N LEU A 874 -0.84 -9.73 -6.31
CA LEU A 874 0.55 -10.17 -6.47
C LEU A 874 1.06 -9.96 -7.91
N LEU A 875 0.25 -10.31 -8.91
CA LEU A 875 0.58 -10.08 -10.32
C LEU A 875 0.73 -8.59 -10.65
N ALA A 876 -0.11 -7.72 -10.09
CA ALA A 876 0.06 -6.27 -10.19
C ALA A 876 1.42 -5.81 -9.64
N ASN A 877 1.80 -6.33 -8.46
CA ASN A 877 3.09 -6.04 -7.84
C ASN A 877 4.27 -6.48 -8.72
N MET A 878 4.20 -7.68 -9.31
CA MET A 878 5.21 -8.22 -10.22
C MET A 878 5.27 -7.45 -11.56
N ALA A 879 4.14 -7.06 -12.12
CA ALA A 879 4.04 -6.28 -13.36
C ALA A 879 4.62 -4.86 -13.20
N ILE A 880 4.46 -4.25 -12.03
CA ILE A 880 5.06 -2.94 -11.71
C ILE A 880 6.59 -3.05 -11.63
N ASP A 881 7.12 -4.09 -10.97
CA ASP A 881 8.58 -4.31 -10.95
C ASP A 881 9.12 -4.56 -12.36
N ARG A 882 8.41 -5.38 -13.17
CA ARG A 882 8.74 -5.63 -14.59
C ARG A 882 8.70 -4.36 -15.45
N SER A 883 7.77 -3.45 -15.17
CA SER A 883 7.61 -2.17 -15.89
C SER A 883 8.83 -1.27 -15.71
N VAL A 884 9.44 -1.31 -14.52
CA VAL A 884 10.64 -0.53 -14.17
C VAL A 884 11.93 -1.27 -14.53
N SER A 885 11.96 -2.61 -14.47
CA SER A 885 13.17 -3.41 -14.72
C SER A 885 13.36 -3.85 -16.18
N SER A 886 12.34 -3.71 -17.03
CA SER A 886 12.35 -4.15 -18.43
C SER A 886 11.59 -3.12 -19.28
N SER A 887 10.28 -3.30 -19.47
CA SER A 887 9.42 -2.32 -20.11
C SER A 887 7.96 -2.51 -19.69
N LEU A 888 7.15 -1.47 -19.95
CA LEU A 888 5.70 -1.54 -19.75
C LEU A 888 5.02 -2.54 -20.72
N SER A 889 5.61 -2.86 -21.88
CA SER A 889 5.04 -3.92 -22.74
C SER A 889 5.21 -5.28 -22.07
N ASP A 890 6.44 -5.64 -21.69
CA ASP A 890 6.76 -6.93 -21.06
C ASP A 890 5.92 -7.19 -19.79
N ALA A 891 5.58 -6.12 -19.06
CA ALA A 891 4.68 -6.17 -17.91
C ALA A 891 3.23 -6.48 -18.29
N ARG A 892 2.69 -5.82 -19.32
CA ARG A 892 1.33 -6.06 -19.83
C ARG A 892 1.22 -7.44 -20.48
N ASP A 893 2.20 -7.80 -21.31
CA ASP A 893 2.27 -9.08 -22.01
C ASP A 893 2.40 -10.24 -21.02
N ALA A 894 3.16 -10.08 -19.92
CA ALA A 894 3.21 -11.06 -18.83
C ALA A 894 1.85 -11.23 -18.10
N LEU A 895 1.06 -10.17 -17.93
CA LEU A 895 -0.28 -10.27 -17.34
C LEU A 895 -1.27 -11.00 -18.27
N VAL A 896 -1.23 -10.72 -19.57
CA VAL A 896 -2.04 -11.46 -20.57
C VAL A 896 -1.63 -12.94 -20.59
N ASN A 897 -0.34 -13.23 -20.62
CA ASN A 897 0.19 -14.58 -20.63
C ASN A 897 -0.16 -15.36 -19.35
N ALA A 898 -0.23 -14.71 -18.18
CA ALA A 898 -0.69 -15.36 -16.95
C ALA A 898 -2.14 -15.89 -17.06
N VAL A 899 -3.01 -15.21 -17.82
CA VAL A 899 -4.37 -15.72 -18.12
C VAL A 899 -4.31 -16.85 -19.15
N VAL A 900 -3.56 -16.67 -20.24
CA VAL A 900 -3.43 -17.69 -21.30
C VAL A 900 -2.89 -19.01 -20.75
N ASP A 901 -1.80 -18.97 -19.99
CA ASP A 901 -1.16 -20.12 -19.37
C ASP A 901 -2.10 -20.84 -18.38
N PHE A 902 -2.80 -20.09 -17.53
CA PHE A 902 -3.77 -20.64 -16.57
C PHE A 902 -4.92 -21.36 -17.28
N VAL A 903 -5.60 -20.70 -18.23
CA VAL A 903 -6.73 -21.31 -18.94
C VAL A 903 -6.29 -22.52 -19.75
N SER A 904 -5.12 -22.44 -20.40
CA SER A 904 -4.53 -23.57 -21.14
C SER A 904 -4.24 -24.75 -20.21
N SER A 905 -3.69 -24.51 -19.02
CA SER A 905 -3.40 -25.58 -18.07
C SER A 905 -4.67 -26.21 -17.50
N TYR A 906 -5.66 -25.42 -17.07
CA TYR A 906 -6.95 -25.95 -16.59
C TYR A 906 -7.68 -26.76 -17.67
N LYS A 907 -7.76 -26.22 -18.90
CA LYS A 907 -8.37 -26.88 -20.06
C LYS A 907 -7.72 -28.23 -20.37
N ASN A 908 -6.38 -28.29 -20.35
CA ASN A 908 -5.64 -29.48 -20.77
C ASN A 908 -5.44 -30.53 -19.67
N ASN A 909 -5.72 -30.22 -18.39
CA ASN A 909 -5.40 -31.11 -17.26
C ASN A 909 -6.53 -31.35 -16.24
N VAL A 910 -7.62 -30.58 -16.29
CA VAL A 910 -8.73 -30.67 -15.31
C VAL A 910 -10.11 -30.66 -15.98
N SER A 911 -10.29 -29.89 -17.06
CA SER A 911 -11.55 -29.86 -17.79
C SER A 911 -11.77 -31.13 -18.62
N ASN A 912 -12.71 -31.97 -18.20
CA ASN A 912 -13.19 -33.12 -18.98
C ASN A 912 -14.15 -32.74 -20.14
N LEU A 913 -14.46 -31.45 -20.30
CA LEU A 913 -15.39 -30.95 -21.32
C LEU A 913 -14.69 -30.71 -22.66
N GLN A 914 -15.03 -31.50 -23.69
CA GLN A 914 -14.66 -31.25 -25.09
C GLN A 914 -15.49 -30.12 -25.75
N GLN A 915 -15.96 -29.15 -24.97
CA GLN A 915 -16.77 -28.05 -25.49
C GLN A 915 -15.90 -26.94 -26.10
N SER A 916 -16.38 -26.35 -27.20
CA SER A 916 -15.80 -25.11 -27.72
C SER A 916 -16.20 -23.94 -26.81
N GLY A 917 -15.21 -23.29 -26.19
CA GLY A 917 -15.43 -22.21 -25.24
C GLY A 917 -14.15 -21.78 -24.52
N LEU A 918 -14.30 -20.83 -23.59
CA LEU A 918 -13.24 -20.40 -22.69
C LEU A 918 -13.63 -20.82 -21.27
N ILE A 919 -13.27 -22.06 -20.92
CA ILE A 919 -13.73 -22.73 -19.69
C ILE A 919 -12.75 -22.50 -18.54
N VAL A 920 -13.25 -22.06 -17.39
CA VAL A 920 -12.49 -21.86 -16.14
C VAL A 920 -13.30 -22.41 -14.94
N PRO A 921 -12.68 -22.71 -13.79
CA PRO A 921 -13.42 -23.03 -12.56
C PRO A 921 -14.06 -21.77 -11.97
N SER A 922 -15.23 -21.92 -11.34
CA SER A 922 -16.05 -20.83 -10.76
C SER A 922 -15.24 -19.86 -9.90
N VAL A 923 -14.34 -20.37 -9.05
CA VAL A 923 -13.50 -19.55 -8.15
C VAL A 923 -12.54 -18.60 -8.89
N MET A 924 -12.17 -18.90 -10.14
CA MET A 924 -11.30 -18.08 -10.99
C MET A 924 -12.06 -17.34 -12.10
N ARG A 925 -13.40 -17.33 -12.11
CA ARG A 925 -14.21 -16.73 -13.18
C ARG A 925 -13.97 -15.23 -13.40
N LEU A 926 -13.57 -14.50 -12.35
CA LEU A 926 -13.23 -13.08 -12.39
C LEU A 926 -11.77 -12.80 -12.79
N PHE A 927 -10.91 -13.83 -12.93
CA PHE A 927 -9.48 -13.63 -13.19
C PHE A 927 -9.20 -12.85 -14.49
N PRO A 928 -9.80 -13.18 -15.65
CA PRO A 928 -9.57 -12.39 -16.87
C PRO A 928 -10.13 -10.97 -16.79
N LEU A 929 -11.21 -10.75 -16.01
CA LEU A 929 -11.81 -9.43 -15.81
C LEU A 929 -10.87 -8.53 -14.99
N TYR A 930 -10.35 -9.04 -13.88
CA TYR A 930 -9.39 -8.30 -13.04
C TYR A 930 -8.05 -8.04 -13.76
N ILE A 931 -7.60 -8.94 -14.65
CA ILE A 931 -6.43 -8.69 -15.50
C ILE A 931 -6.71 -7.61 -16.55
N LEU A 932 -7.88 -7.61 -17.22
CA LEU A 932 -8.25 -6.52 -18.13
C LEU A 932 -8.33 -5.17 -17.40
N ALA A 933 -8.88 -5.16 -16.18
CA ALA A 933 -8.97 -3.98 -15.34
C ALA A 933 -7.59 -3.44 -14.95
N LEU A 934 -6.65 -4.31 -14.53
CA LEU A 934 -5.24 -3.93 -14.35
C LEU A 934 -4.61 -3.34 -15.61
N LEU A 935 -4.91 -3.89 -16.79
CA LEU A 935 -4.42 -3.37 -18.07
C LEU A 935 -5.02 -2.00 -18.46
N LYS A 936 -6.05 -1.52 -17.76
CA LYS A 936 -6.67 -0.18 -17.92
C LYS A 936 -6.32 0.81 -16.79
N GLU A 937 -5.77 0.33 -15.67
CA GLU A 937 -5.34 1.15 -14.53
C GLU A 937 -4.17 2.12 -14.91
N LYS A 938 -4.10 3.31 -14.30
CA LYS A 938 -3.11 4.37 -14.58
C LYS A 938 -1.65 3.90 -14.55
N ALA A 939 -1.28 2.99 -13.66
CA ALA A 939 0.05 2.39 -13.60
C ALA A 939 0.42 1.71 -14.93
N LEU A 940 -0.49 0.90 -15.49
CA LEU A 940 -0.19 -0.03 -16.58
C LEU A 940 -0.82 0.34 -17.94
N ARG A 941 -1.75 1.29 -18.00
CA ARG A 941 -2.45 1.68 -19.24
C ARG A 941 -1.55 2.37 -20.26
N THR A 942 -1.83 2.15 -21.54
CA THR A 942 -1.13 2.72 -22.70
C THR A 942 -2.12 3.40 -23.65
N GLY A 943 -1.66 4.29 -24.54
CA GLY A 943 -2.51 4.99 -25.52
C GLY A 943 -3.37 6.13 -24.95
N THR A 944 -3.88 5.99 -23.73
CA THR A 944 -4.57 7.07 -23.00
C THR A 944 -3.54 7.99 -22.33
N SER A 945 -3.68 9.30 -22.54
CA SER A 945 -2.80 10.32 -21.94
C SER A 945 -2.74 10.18 -20.41
N THR A 946 -1.53 10.05 -19.87
CA THR A 946 -1.29 9.83 -18.43
C THR A 946 -0.01 10.55 -18.03
N ARG A 947 -0.08 11.48 -17.06
CA ARG A 947 1.10 12.18 -16.51
C ARG A 947 2.04 11.17 -15.83
N LEU A 948 3.35 11.36 -15.96
CA LEU A 948 4.34 10.44 -15.39
C LEU A 948 4.20 10.30 -13.87
N ASP A 949 4.02 11.41 -13.14
CA ASP A 949 3.87 11.38 -11.69
C ASP A 949 2.56 10.71 -11.23
N GLU A 950 1.46 10.81 -11.98
CA GLU A 950 0.24 10.06 -11.68
C GLU A 950 0.42 8.54 -11.87
N ARG A 951 1.13 8.14 -12.93
CA ARG A 951 1.47 6.73 -13.19
C ARG A 951 2.36 6.18 -12.08
N VAL A 952 3.40 6.92 -11.69
CA VAL A 952 4.32 6.53 -10.62
C VAL A 952 3.60 6.49 -9.28
N PHE A 953 2.68 7.41 -8.99
CA PHE A 953 1.89 7.38 -7.77
C PHE A 953 1.00 6.12 -7.70
N ALA A 954 0.29 5.77 -8.78
CA ALA A 954 -0.45 4.51 -8.85
C ALA A 954 0.46 3.29 -8.63
N MET A 955 1.66 3.27 -9.23
CA MET A 955 2.67 2.24 -8.97
C MET A 955 3.17 2.21 -7.52
N CYS A 956 3.11 3.32 -6.77
CA CYS A 956 3.44 3.35 -5.35
C CYS A 956 2.30 2.78 -4.51
N GLU A 957 1.06 3.17 -4.77
CA GLU A 957 -0.13 2.65 -4.07
C GLU A 957 -0.21 1.11 -4.18
N PHE A 958 0.04 0.55 -5.37
CA PHE A 958 0.07 -0.90 -5.55
C PHE A 958 1.14 -1.65 -4.73
N LYS A 959 2.21 -0.96 -4.29
CA LYS A 959 3.21 -1.56 -3.39
C LYS A 959 2.77 -1.55 -1.93
N THR A 960 1.92 -0.61 -1.50
CA THR A 960 1.70 -0.34 -0.06
C THR A 960 0.27 -0.47 0.42
N GLN A 961 -0.74 -0.40 -0.46
CA GLN A 961 -2.14 -0.44 -0.03
C GLN A 961 -2.60 -1.88 0.32
N PRO A 962 -3.51 -2.07 1.30
CA PRO A 962 -4.07 -3.38 1.63
C PRO A 962 -4.91 -3.97 0.49
N LEU A 963 -4.99 -5.31 0.40
CA LEU A 963 -5.67 -6.04 -0.68
C LEU A 963 -7.08 -5.50 -1.00
N GLN A 964 -7.92 -5.22 0.00
CA GLN A 964 -9.27 -4.70 -0.23
C GLN A 964 -9.27 -3.31 -0.89
N GLN A 965 -8.30 -2.46 -0.56
CA GLN A 965 -8.12 -1.15 -1.19
C GLN A 965 -7.59 -1.31 -2.61
N LEU A 966 -6.62 -2.20 -2.84
CA LEU A 966 -6.11 -2.53 -4.17
C LEU A 966 -7.22 -3.05 -5.10
N MET A 967 -8.08 -3.94 -4.62
CA MET A 967 -9.18 -4.46 -5.43
C MET A 967 -10.15 -3.37 -5.87
N ARG A 968 -10.48 -2.40 -5.01
CA ARG A 968 -11.30 -1.23 -5.38
C ARG A 968 -10.61 -0.24 -6.32
N MET A 969 -9.27 -0.20 -6.34
CA MET A 969 -8.50 0.55 -7.32
C MET A 969 -8.46 -0.15 -8.70
N VAL A 970 -8.41 -1.48 -8.71
CA VAL A 970 -8.46 -2.30 -9.94
C VAL A 970 -9.87 -2.30 -10.52
N HIS A 971 -10.86 -2.65 -9.71
CA HIS A 971 -12.25 -2.85 -10.09
C HIS A 971 -13.14 -2.28 -8.96
N PRO A 972 -13.52 -1.00 -9.03
CA PRO A 972 -14.45 -0.37 -8.09
C PRO A 972 -15.73 -1.18 -7.84
N ASP A 973 -16.29 -1.07 -6.64
CA ASP A 973 -17.60 -1.67 -6.33
C ASP A 973 -18.71 -0.71 -6.81
N LEU A 974 -19.62 -1.15 -7.69
CA LEU A 974 -20.73 -0.33 -8.21
C LEU A 974 -22.08 -0.85 -7.71
N TYR A 975 -22.91 0.06 -7.18
CA TYR A 975 -24.21 -0.21 -6.59
C TYR A 975 -25.28 0.75 -7.13
N ARG A 976 -26.54 0.30 -7.30
CA ARG A 976 -27.69 1.19 -7.55
C ARG A 976 -28.35 1.55 -6.22
N LEU A 977 -28.66 2.84 -6.02
CA LEU A 977 -29.16 3.38 -4.74
C LEU A 977 -30.61 3.85 -4.76
N ASP A 978 -31.19 4.18 -5.92
CA ASP A 978 -32.57 4.70 -6.02
C ASP A 978 -33.66 3.66 -5.73
N ASN A 979 -33.31 2.36 -5.78
CA ASN A 979 -34.21 1.23 -5.55
C ASN A 979 -33.82 0.37 -4.33
N VAL A 980 -33.05 0.94 -3.40
CA VAL A 980 -32.58 0.24 -2.19
C VAL A 980 -33.73 -0.18 -1.28
N SER A 981 -33.69 -1.43 -0.81
CA SER A 981 -34.69 -2.03 0.07
C SER A 981 -34.05 -2.77 1.24
N ASP A 982 -34.86 -3.16 2.23
CA ASP A 982 -34.41 -3.91 3.40
C ASP A 982 -34.27 -5.42 3.13
N GLN A 983 -34.55 -5.88 1.90
CA GLN A 983 -34.44 -7.29 1.53
C GLN A 983 -32.97 -7.75 1.56
N GLY A 984 -32.65 -8.66 2.47
CA GLY A 984 -31.28 -9.15 2.66
C GLY A 984 -30.34 -8.17 3.35
N ALA A 985 -30.89 -7.10 3.96
CA ALA A 985 -30.17 -6.15 4.80
C ALA A 985 -29.52 -6.83 6.02
N LEU A 986 -28.49 -6.18 6.56
CA LEU A 986 -27.85 -6.56 7.82
C LEU A 986 -28.51 -5.76 8.96
N HIS A 987 -28.97 -6.44 10.00
CA HIS A 987 -29.40 -5.78 11.24
C HIS A 987 -28.19 -5.73 12.19
N LEU A 988 -27.57 -4.56 12.29
CA LEU A 988 -26.35 -4.32 13.05
C LEU A 988 -26.67 -3.35 14.20
N ASN A 989 -26.68 -3.89 15.43
CA ASN A 989 -27.29 -3.23 16.59
C ASN A 989 -28.75 -2.88 16.26
N ASP A 990 -29.17 -1.63 16.48
CA ASP A 990 -30.51 -1.14 16.14
C ASP A 990 -30.64 -0.61 14.68
N THR A 991 -29.55 -0.64 13.89
CA THR A 991 -29.52 -0.11 12.52
C THR A 991 -29.78 -1.20 11.49
N THR A 992 -30.73 -0.97 10.59
CA THR A 992 -30.92 -1.80 9.38
C THR A 992 -30.08 -1.23 8.24
N VAL A 993 -29.05 -1.98 7.83
CA VAL A 993 -28.08 -1.61 6.79
C VAL A 993 -28.42 -2.37 5.51
N PRO A 994 -28.88 -1.70 4.44
CA PRO A 994 -29.18 -2.37 3.17
C PRO A 994 -27.96 -3.04 2.53
N GLN A 995 -28.22 -4.01 1.66
CA GLN A 995 -27.17 -4.74 0.91
C GLN A 995 -27.51 -4.76 -0.59
N PRO A 996 -27.42 -3.61 -1.29
CA PRO A 996 -27.59 -3.56 -2.74
C PRO A 996 -26.55 -4.45 -3.42
N HIS A 997 -26.94 -5.10 -4.51
CA HIS A 997 -26.04 -5.99 -5.25
C HIS A 997 -24.95 -5.22 -6.00
N LEU A 998 -23.80 -5.87 -6.20
CA LEU A 998 -22.77 -5.40 -7.13
C LEU A 998 -23.27 -5.42 -8.57
N ILE A 999 -22.82 -4.44 -9.35
CA ILE A 999 -23.20 -4.21 -10.74
C ILE A 999 -21.93 -4.14 -11.62
N HIS A 1000 -22.02 -4.65 -12.84
CA HIS A 1000 -20.93 -4.67 -13.81
C HIS A 1000 -20.46 -3.25 -14.20
N LEU A 1001 -19.15 -3.08 -14.37
CA LEU A 1001 -18.47 -1.81 -14.68
C LEU A 1001 -18.51 -1.50 -16.19
N SER A 1002 -19.73 -1.39 -16.71
CA SER A 1002 -20.05 -1.04 -18.10
C SER A 1002 -21.08 0.07 -18.15
N ALA A 1003 -21.05 0.89 -19.20
CA ALA A 1003 -22.08 1.89 -19.50
C ALA A 1003 -23.47 1.27 -19.73
N GLU A 1004 -23.57 -0.02 -20.09
CA GLU A 1004 -24.86 -0.73 -20.17
C GLU A 1004 -25.60 -0.78 -18.81
N SER A 1005 -24.85 -0.74 -17.70
CA SER A 1005 -25.39 -0.69 -16.33
C SER A 1005 -26.02 0.65 -15.94
N PHE A 1006 -25.65 1.75 -16.60
CA PHE A 1006 -26.01 3.11 -16.19
C PHE A 1006 -27.33 3.58 -16.80
N SER A 1007 -28.43 3.28 -16.12
CA SER A 1007 -29.76 3.74 -16.54
C SER A 1007 -29.99 5.22 -16.16
N ARG A 1008 -30.56 6.01 -17.08
CA ARG A 1008 -30.69 7.49 -16.93
C ARG A 1008 -31.67 7.93 -15.83
N ASP A 1009 -32.51 7.02 -15.38
CA ASP A 1009 -33.48 7.12 -14.27
C ASP A 1009 -32.89 6.75 -12.90
N GLY A 1010 -31.69 6.15 -12.86
CA GLY A 1010 -31.10 5.67 -11.62
C GLY A 1010 -30.17 6.67 -10.92
N ALA A 1011 -29.82 6.33 -9.69
CA ALA A 1011 -28.71 6.92 -8.94
C ALA A 1011 -27.76 5.79 -8.53
N PHE A 1012 -26.46 5.95 -8.78
CA PHE A 1012 -25.48 4.88 -8.69
C PHE A 1012 -24.27 5.31 -7.84
N LEU A 1013 -23.88 4.49 -6.89
CA LEU A 1013 -22.71 4.68 -6.04
C LEU A 1013 -21.55 3.80 -6.54
N MET A 1014 -20.43 4.43 -6.88
CA MET A 1014 -19.18 3.75 -7.20
C MET A 1014 -18.17 3.98 -6.08
N ASP A 1015 -17.67 2.90 -5.48
CA ASP A 1015 -16.64 2.90 -4.44
C ASP A 1015 -15.27 2.55 -5.04
N CYS A 1016 -14.46 3.58 -5.28
CA CYS A 1016 -13.08 3.46 -5.76
C CYS A 1016 -12.07 3.34 -4.59
N GLY A 1017 -12.53 2.99 -3.38
CA GLY A 1017 -11.72 2.82 -2.18
C GLY A 1017 -11.35 4.13 -1.49
N ASN A 1018 -10.68 5.05 -2.18
CA ASN A 1018 -10.32 6.37 -1.64
C ASN A 1018 -11.42 7.44 -1.83
N VAL A 1019 -12.37 7.21 -2.73
CA VAL A 1019 -13.46 8.12 -3.08
C VAL A 1019 -14.73 7.34 -3.40
N PHE A 1020 -15.88 7.90 -3.00
CA PHE A 1020 -17.20 7.46 -3.43
C PHE A 1020 -17.75 8.45 -4.46
N TYR A 1021 -18.14 7.98 -5.64
CA TYR A 1021 -18.87 8.78 -6.62
C TYR A 1021 -20.35 8.39 -6.61
N LEU A 1022 -21.22 9.31 -6.19
CA LEU A 1022 -22.67 9.16 -6.34
C LEU A 1022 -23.09 9.83 -7.66
N TRP A 1023 -23.20 9.06 -8.73
CA TRP A 1023 -23.72 9.56 -10.00
C TRP A 1023 -25.25 9.60 -9.98
N VAL A 1024 -25.81 10.71 -10.46
CA VAL A 1024 -27.25 10.95 -10.56
C VAL A 1024 -27.62 11.08 -12.03
N GLY A 1025 -28.47 10.18 -12.52
CA GLY A 1025 -28.96 10.21 -13.90
C GLY A 1025 -29.85 11.42 -14.18
N LYS A 1026 -29.83 11.93 -15.42
CA LYS A 1026 -30.59 13.13 -15.83
C LYS A 1026 -32.12 12.99 -15.69
N CYS A 1027 -32.63 11.76 -15.68
CA CYS A 1027 -34.04 11.44 -15.49
C CYS A 1027 -34.30 10.81 -14.10
N CYS A 1028 -33.37 10.93 -13.15
CA CYS A 1028 -33.51 10.34 -11.83
C CYS A 1028 -34.72 10.88 -11.08
N SER A 1029 -35.40 10.01 -10.33
CA SER A 1029 -36.64 10.32 -9.62
C SER A 1029 -36.47 11.52 -8.68
N GLU A 1030 -37.35 12.52 -8.82
CA GLU A 1030 -37.38 13.68 -7.92
C GLU A 1030 -37.61 13.28 -6.45
N ILE A 1031 -38.21 12.10 -6.20
CA ILE A 1031 -38.32 11.52 -4.85
C ILE A 1031 -36.93 11.24 -4.28
N PHE A 1032 -36.02 10.60 -5.02
CA PHE A 1032 -34.65 10.36 -4.57
C PHE A 1032 -33.88 11.67 -4.37
N ILE A 1033 -34.00 12.60 -5.33
CA ILE A 1033 -33.27 13.87 -5.30
C ILE A 1033 -33.74 14.76 -4.12
N ARG A 1034 -35.03 14.78 -3.82
CA ARG A 1034 -35.60 15.47 -2.66
C ARG A 1034 -35.26 14.76 -1.36
N ASP A 1035 -35.53 13.45 -1.27
CA ASP A 1035 -35.53 12.72 -0.01
C ASP A 1035 -34.12 12.28 0.42
N VAL A 1036 -33.15 12.18 -0.51
CA VAL A 1036 -31.74 11.84 -0.21
C VAL A 1036 -30.79 13.02 -0.36
N LEU A 1037 -30.97 13.88 -1.36
CA LEU A 1037 -30.06 15.01 -1.63
C LEU A 1037 -30.61 16.38 -1.16
N GLY A 1038 -31.82 16.44 -0.62
CA GLY A 1038 -32.43 17.68 -0.10
C GLY A 1038 -32.74 18.72 -1.19
N CYS A 1039 -32.69 18.33 -2.46
CA CYS A 1039 -32.79 19.23 -3.60
C CYS A 1039 -34.17 19.05 -4.28
N PRO A 1040 -34.89 20.13 -4.67
CA PRO A 1040 -36.22 19.99 -5.25
C PRO A 1040 -36.24 19.27 -6.62
N ASN A 1041 -35.16 19.31 -7.40
CA ASN A 1041 -35.05 18.62 -8.69
C ASN A 1041 -33.58 18.49 -9.16
N TYR A 1042 -33.35 17.76 -10.25
CA TYR A 1042 -32.02 17.51 -10.84
C TYR A 1042 -31.22 18.79 -11.16
N ALA A 1043 -31.87 19.86 -11.63
CA ALA A 1043 -31.19 21.10 -11.98
C ALA A 1043 -30.60 21.79 -10.73
N SER A 1044 -31.30 21.71 -9.60
CA SER A 1044 -30.93 22.33 -8.33
C SER A 1044 -29.76 21.66 -7.57
N ILE A 1045 -29.36 20.44 -7.95
CA ILE A 1045 -28.23 19.74 -7.29
C ILE A 1045 -26.93 20.56 -7.46
N PRO A 1046 -26.21 20.94 -6.39
CA PRO A 1046 -24.97 21.71 -6.50
C PRO A 1046 -23.85 20.94 -7.22
N PRO A 1047 -22.98 21.61 -8.01
CA PRO A 1047 -21.94 20.93 -8.79
C PRO A 1047 -20.79 20.36 -7.94
N ASN A 1048 -20.57 20.89 -6.73
CA ASN A 1048 -19.46 20.52 -5.84
C ASN A 1048 -19.96 19.89 -4.52
N MET A 1049 -21.07 19.14 -4.58
CA MET A 1049 -21.70 18.54 -3.40
C MET A 1049 -20.86 17.34 -2.88
N SER A 1050 -20.20 17.50 -1.74
CA SER A 1050 -19.23 16.53 -1.18
C SER A 1050 -19.72 15.74 0.04
N HIS A 1051 -21.02 15.74 0.31
CA HIS A 1051 -21.67 14.98 1.39
C HIS A 1051 -23.12 14.65 1.00
N ILE A 1052 -23.72 13.67 1.71
CA ILE A 1052 -25.16 13.40 1.67
C ILE A 1052 -25.78 14.08 2.90
N PRO A 1053 -26.84 14.90 2.76
CA PRO A 1053 -27.46 15.57 3.89
C PRO A 1053 -28.16 14.58 4.83
N GLN A 1054 -28.10 14.85 6.12
CA GLN A 1054 -28.84 14.11 7.14
C GLN A 1054 -30.31 14.55 7.12
N LEU A 1055 -31.14 13.81 6.39
CA LEU A 1055 -32.57 14.04 6.28
C LEU A 1055 -33.34 12.94 7.01
N GLU A 1056 -34.45 13.32 7.64
CA GLU A 1056 -35.41 12.42 8.32
C GLU A 1056 -36.33 11.75 7.29
N THR A 1057 -35.73 10.97 6.38
CA THR A 1057 -36.46 10.19 5.38
C THR A 1057 -35.94 8.74 5.36
N PRO A 1058 -36.83 7.74 5.15
CA PRO A 1058 -36.41 6.34 5.05
C PRO A 1058 -35.46 6.04 3.87
N LEU A 1059 -35.30 6.96 2.92
CA LEU A 1059 -34.34 6.84 1.82
C LEU A 1059 -32.97 7.41 2.21
N SER A 1060 -32.93 8.61 2.82
CA SER A 1060 -31.69 9.18 3.36
C SER A 1060 -31.08 8.30 4.44
N GLU A 1061 -31.90 7.76 5.35
CA GLU A 1061 -31.45 6.85 6.41
C GLU A 1061 -30.82 5.57 5.85
N ARG A 1062 -31.46 4.91 4.88
CA ARG A 1062 -30.92 3.73 4.20
C ARG A 1062 -29.63 4.01 3.44
N VAL A 1063 -29.56 5.10 2.70
CA VAL A 1063 -28.36 5.48 1.93
C VAL A 1063 -27.21 5.86 2.87
N ARG A 1064 -27.47 6.60 3.95
CA ARG A 1064 -26.47 6.92 4.98
C ARG A 1064 -25.99 5.66 5.69
N ALA A 1065 -26.89 4.82 6.20
CA ALA A 1065 -26.53 3.56 6.86
C ALA A 1065 -25.67 2.62 5.98
N PHE A 1066 -25.91 2.59 4.67
CA PHE A 1066 -25.06 1.84 3.73
C PHE A 1066 -23.69 2.49 3.51
N LEU A 1067 -23.61 3.82 3.38
CA LEU A 1067 -22.35 4.57 3.29
C LEU A 1067 -21.51 4.46 4.57
N ASP A 1068 -22.16 4.57 5.73
CA ASP A 1068 -21.55 4.44 7.06
C ASP A 1068 -21.00 3.02 7.23
N TRP A 1069 -21.76 1.99 6.86
CA TRP A 1069 -21.26 0.60 6.83
C TRP A 1069 -20.09 0.40 5.85
N LEU A 1070 -20.14 0.99 4.65
CA LEU A 1070 -19.01 0.96 3.72
C LEU A 1070 -17.76 1.63 4.32
N GLN A 1071 -17.93 2.69 5.13
CA GLN A 1071 -16.88 3.46 5.79
C GLN A 1071 -16.31 2.77 7.05
N ASP A 1072 -17.15 2.12 7.87
CA ASP A 1072 -16.72 1.39 9.07
C ASP A 1072 -15.89 0.13 8.71
N ASN A 1073 -16.11 -0.44 7.53
CA ASN A 1073 -15.38 -1.60 7.01
C ASN A 1073 -14.02 -1.25 6.37
N ARG A 1074 -13.48 -0.03 6.54
CA ARG A 1074 -12.16 0.39 6.02
C ARG A 1074 -11.36 1.19 7.06
N ALA A 1075 -10.03 1.19 6.92
CA ALA A 1075 -9.11 1.92 7.82
C ALA A 1075 -8.95 3.41 7.49
N PHE A 1076 -9.59 3.89 6.42
CA PHE A 1076 -9.39 5.22 5.83
C PHE A 1076 -10.73 5.87 5.51
N SER A 1077 -10.90 7.17 5.78
CA SER A 1077 -12.12 7.89 5.37
C SER A 1077 -12.12 8.16 3.87
N SER A 1078 -13.05 7.53 3.15
CA SER A 1078 -13.37 7.92 1.78
C SER A 1078 -14.15 9.25 1.79
N THR A 1079 -14.07 10.04 0.71
CA THR A 1079 -14.89 11.25 0.52
C THR A 1079 -15.97 10.99 -0.52
N VAL A 1080 -17.19 11.48 -0.29
CA VAL A 1080 -18.30 11.40 -1.25
C VAL A 1080 -18.23 12.59 -2.20
N HIS A 1081 -18.46 12.35 -3.49
CA HIS A 1081 -18.73 13.39 -4.48
C HIS A 1081 -19.99 13.03 -5.25
N VAL A 1082 -21.00 13.91 -5.19
CA VAL A 1082 -22.23 13.77 -5.98
C VAL A 1082 -21.99 14.37 -7.36
N ILE A 1083 -22.27 13.58 -8.40
CA ILE A 1083 -21.93 13.88 -9.79
C ILE A 1083 -23.21 13.80 -10.64
N LYS A 1084 -23.47 14.83 -11.46
CA LYS A 1084 -24.59 14.86 -12.41
C LYS A 1084 -24.23 14.17 -13.74
N ASP A 1085 -25.21 13.70 -14.48
CA ASP A 1085 -25.06 13.30 -15.89
C ASP A 1085 -24.73 14.52 -16.80
N ASP A 1086 -23.44 14.90 -16.82
CA ASP A 1086 -22.84 15.91 -17.70
C ASP A 1086 -21.58 15.39 -18.42
N ALA A 1087 -20.85 16.28 -19.11
CA ALA A 1087 -19.65 15.92 -19.88
C ALA A 1087 -18.39 15.69 -19.01
N SER A 1088 -18.25 16.41 -17.89
CA SER A 1088 -17.13 16.26 -16.96
C SER A 1088 -17.26 14.94 -16.19
N ALA A 1089 -18.48 14.67 -15.70
CA ALA A 1089 -18.87 13.42 -15.08
C ALA A 1089 -18.50 12.18 -15.91
N LYS A 1090 -18.82 12.21 -17.21
CA LYS A 1090 -18.52 11.12 -18.14
C LYS A 1090 -17.02 10.90 -18.33
N ALA A 1091 -16.21 11.95 -18.33
CA ALA A 1091 -14.76 11.84 -18.43
C ALA A 1091 -14.09 11.26 -17.17
N THR A 1092 -14.70 11.45 -15.99
CA THR A 1092 -14.27 10.79 -14.75
C THR A 1092 -14.74 9.33 -14.70
N LEU A 1093 -16.03 9.07 -14.93
CA LEU A 1093 -16.62 7.74 -14.78
C LEU A 1093 -16.14 6.75 -15.84
N SER A 1094 -15.97 7.15 -17.10
CA SER A 1094 -15.54 6.25 -18.18
C SER A 1094 -14.17 5.60 -17.95
N GLN A 1095 -13.30 6.23 -17.14
CA GLN A 1095 -12.00 5.67 -16.75
C GLN A 1095 -12.13 4.51 -15.75
N HIS A 1096 -13.29 4.35 -15.11
CA HIS A 1096 -13.61 3.26 -14.17
C HIS A 1096 -14.53 2.19 -14.78
N LEU A 1097 -15.10 2.40 -15.98
CA LEU A 1097 -15.91 1.41 -16.69
C LEU A 1097 -15.01 0.40 -17.42
N VAL A 1098 -14.31 -0.43 -16.64
CA VAL A 1098 -13.23 -1.31 -17.13
C VAL A 1098 -13.70 -2.45 -18.04
N GLU A 1099 -14.99 -2.72 -18.15
CA GLU A 1099 -15.54 -3.72 -19.08
C GLU A 1099 -15.75 -3.16 -20.50
N ASP A 1100 -15.97 -1.85 -20.62
CA ASP A 1100 -16.24 -1.18 -21.89
C ASP A 1100 -14.99 -1.07 -22.79
N ARG A 1101 -15.21 -0.89 -24.09
CA ARG A 1101 -14.15 -0.54 -25.04
C ARG A 1101 -13.76 0.93 -24.88
N SER A 1102 -12.47 1.23 -24.92
CA SER A 1102 -11.96 2.61 -25.00
C SER A 1102 -11.04 2.78 -26.21
N ASP A 1103 -10.67 4.02 -26.53
CA ASP A 1103 -9.86 4.37 -27.71
C ASP A 1103 -8.54 3.60 -27.82
N SER A 1104 -8.00 3.15 -26.68
CA SER A 1104 -6.73 2.42 -26.59
C SER A 1104 -6.80 1.06 -25.89
N ALA A 1105 -7.99 0.54 -25.57
CA ALA A 1105 -8.15 -0.76 -24.92
C ALA A 1105 -9.43 -1.52 -25.33
N SER A 1106 -9.28 -2.84 -25.43
CA SER A 1106 -10.35 -3.81 -25.73
C SER A 1106 -11.50 -3.76 -24.71
N SER A 1107 -12.74 -4.06 -25.15
CA SER A 1107 -13.81 -4.46 -24.22
C SER A 1107 -13.47 -5.79 -23.54
N TYR A 1108 -14.27 -6.19 -22.53
CA TYR A 1108 -14.17 -7.52 -21.93
C TYR A 1108 -14.38 -8.63 -22.96
N GLN A 1109 -15.40 -8.51 -23.84
CA GLN A 1109 -15.67 -9.52 -24.87
C GLN A 1109 -14.60 -9.57 -25.97
N ASP A 1110 -13.99 -8.44 -26.33
CA ASP A 1110 -12.82 -8.39 -27.22
C ASP A 1110 -11.61 -9.10 -26.56
N PHE A 1111 -11.41 -8.89 -25.25
CA PHE A 1111 -10.31 -9.50 -24.48
C PHE A 1111 -10.47 -11.01 -24.35
N LEU A 1112 -11.66 -11.52 -24.04
CA LEU A 1112 -11.91 -12.96 -23.98
C LEU A 1112 -11.69 -13.66 -25.32
N GLN A 1113 -12.07 -13.02 -26.44
CA GLN A 1113 -11.75 -13.52 -27.78
C GLN A 1113 -10.24 -13.56 -28.04
N HIS A 1114 -9.49 -12.54 -27.60
CA HIS A 1114 -8.02 -12.55 -27.69
C HIS A 1114 -7.42 -13.71 -26.89
N ILE A 1115 -7.84 -13.91 -25.62
CA ILE A 1115 -7.37 -15.05 -24.82
C ILE A 1115 -7.73 -16.38 -25.51
N GLN A 1116 -8.95 -16.55 -26.02
CA GLN A 1116 -9.35 -17.76 -26.76
C GLN A 1116 -8.46 -18.02 -27.99
N GLN A 1117 -8.10 -16.98 -28.74
CA GLN A 1117 -7.19 -17.09 -29.89
C GLN A 1117 -5.76 -17.49 -29.49
N GLN A 1118 -5.28 -17.06 -28.32
CA GLN A 1118 -3.95 -17.46 -27.82
C GLN A 1118 -3.96 -18.89 -27.24
N VAL A 1119 -5.03 -19.28 -26.52
CA VAL A 1119 -5.26 -20.64 -25.97
C VAL A 1119 -5.56 -21.69 -27.05
N SER A 1120 -5.66 -21.28 -28.32
CA SER A 1120 -5.91 -22.14 -29.48
C SER A 1120 -4.72 -22.23 -30.45
N LYS A 1121 -3.54 -21.77 -30.02
CA LYS A 1121 -2.25 -21.90 -30.73
C LYS A 1121 -1.37 -22.95 -30.03
#